data_AF-A0A7K1SBM5-F1
#
_entry.id   AF-A0A7K1SBM5-F1
#
_cell.length_a   1.000
_cell.length_b   1.000
_cell.length_c   1.000
_cell.angle_alpha   90.00
_cell.angle_beta   90.00
_cell.angle_gamma   90.00
#
_symmetry.space_group_name_H-M   'P 1'
#
loop_
_entity.id
_entity.type
_entity.pdbx_description
1 polymer ?
#
loop_
_entity_poly.entity_id
_entity_poly.type
_entity_poly.pdbx_seq_one_letter_code
_entity_poly.pdbx_strand_id
1 'polypeptide(L)'
;MITKSAMLVKPIFQLLALLLTPILVWSHASYGQSFVQEVATSYTVESGLTKGKITAIALVNNSPLAFSNNDIYELSGHTWRSKTGHIPAKPASALTQIEGAKVLSSVTYQNRLIVGTAKGLYRLTGKKIERLMPSNEKYNWALRKVSVVLVDSRNRLWFGAEEGVGYLDGTHWHLFTGKEGLPYNQFTCGATAPNGVVWFGTSKGAIKVENDFFTYRFSQRWLPDDVVNDIAIAKDGTAWFATNNGVGQIKPTSITLEQKADYFTQQVEQRHNRMGFIAQSHLKKQFDRESWEHAISDNDGMYTAMYGAAQAFRYAATGNPQAKILADRCFNSCKWLVDISHEPGFPARVIIPIDWPEPVNEQYGHEYNKRHQQSDPMWKDIYPRFPKSKDGNYRWKCDTSSDELAGHFFFYGIYYDLVAKTDEEKKAVQDVVRAITDHLIRHGYKLVDHDGKVTRWGDFSPEYFNSVYGYDQRGLNSMMMLSFLNVAKHVTGDNKYDLEADKLRKQYNYHIFALHPKEFFPPENVVPWDNNLCLMSLYGLINYETDPSLLLMYRQALETAWLHVSKQKNAFWDAIYQSLANKFTGLADQKYFEGKNLFPENHLYAPSLVQSCYKASNNPAFILENLQKIPLDLIGYTMDNTHRLDIVFDPTPGQDPTKGWRTDGYALPIDERGHVRQDRDGFALRLSEGDGNDEHEGTFFLLPYYMSVYHNLIQP
;
A
#
# COMPACT_ATOMS: atom_id res chain seq x y z
N MET A 1 -73.09 16.98 24.51
CA MET A 1 -73.81 18.27 24.70
C MET A 1 -72.87 19.40 24.27
N ILE A 2 -73.40 20.55 23.82
CA ILE A 2 -72.81 21.91 23.93
C ILE A 2 -71.33 22.04 23.46
N THR A 3 -71.00 22.40 22.20
CA THR A 3 -70.83 23.78 21.65
C THR A 3 -69.88 24.69 22.46
N LYS A 4 -68.95 25.52 21.96
CA LYS A 4 -68.54 26.14 20.65
C LYS A 4 -67.11 26.71 20.88
N SER A 5 -66.24 27.17 19.97
CA SER A 5 -66.13 27.39 18.50
C SER A 5 -64.62 27.27 18.14
N ALA A 6 -64.09 27.12 16.92
CA ALA A 6 -64.51 27.36 15.53
C ALA A 6 -64.24 28.79 14.94
N MET A 7 -63.05 28.99 14.35
CA MET A 7 -62.66 29.92 13.24
C MET A 7 -61.12 29.83 13.04
N LEU A 8 -60.50 29.83 11.85
CA LEU A 8 -60.92 29.83 10.43
C LEU A 8 -60.26 28.61 9.72
N VAL A 9 -60.93 27.80 8.87
CA VAL A 9 -61.17 27.98 7.41
C VAL A 9 -59.85 28.19 6.63
N LYS A 10 -59.23 27.18 5.99
CA LYS A 10 -59.55 26.46 4.70
C LYS A 10 -59.31 27.31 3.42
N PRO A 11 -59.05 26.70 2.22
CA PRO A 11 -58.60 25.32 1.90
C PRO A 11 -57.51 25.19 0.78
N ILE A 12 -56.99 23.96 0.62
CA ILE A 12 -56.56 23.26 -0.64
C ILE A 12 -55.86 24.08 -1.75
N PHE A 13 -54.63 23.64 -2.10
CA PHE A 13 -54.16 23.62 -3.49
C PHE A 13 -53.47 22.28 -3.82
N GLN A 14 -53.23 22.00 -5.11
CA GLN A 14 -52.85 20.69 -5.64
C GLN A 14 -51.35 20.53 -5.94
N LEU A 15 -51.00 19.28 -6.24
CA LEU A 15 -49.92 18.80 -7.13
C LEU A 15 -48.50 18.62 -6.58
N LEU A 16 -47.89 17.57 -7.16
CA LEU A 16 -46.61 16.95 -6.86
C LEU A 16 -45.42 17.92 -6.81
N ALA A 17 -44.59 17.79 -5.78
CA ALA A 17 -43.18 18.18 -5.84
C ALA A 17 -42.30 17.23 -5.01
N LEU A 18 -41.13 16.94 -5.56
CA LEU A 18 -40.08 16.02 -5.13
C LEU A 18 -39.82 15.92 -3.61
N LEU A 19 -39.95 14.70 -3.07
CA LEU A 19 -39.15 14.20 -1.96
C LEU A 19 -38.39 12.92 -2.39
N LEU A 20 -37.51 13.07 -3.38
CA LEU A 20 -36.48 12.08 -3.65
C LEU A 20 -35.36 12.28 -2.64
N THR A 21 -35.37 11.49 -1.57
CA THR A 21 -34.14 11.19 -0.85
C THR A 21 -33.17 10.51 -1.83
N PRO A 22 -31.85 10.79 -1.75
CA PRO A 22 -30.86 10.02 -2.49
C PRO A 22 -30.74 8.64 -1.85
N ILE A 23 -31.65 7.73 -2.21
CA ILE A 23 -31.32 6.31 -2.21
C ILE A 23 -30.12 6.21 -3.15
N LEU A 24 -28.96 5.90 -2.58
CA LEU A 24 -27.78 5.49 -3.34
C LEU A 24 -28.09 4.11 -3.93
N VAL A 25 -28.93 4.10 -4.97
CA VAL A 25 -29.00 3.01 -5.92
C VAL A 25 -27.61 2.93 -6.52
N TRP A 26 -26.89 1.84 -6.21
CA TRP A 26 -25.61 1.57 -6.83
C TRP A 26 -25.87 1.47 -8.34
N SER A 27 -25.43 2.49 -9.08
CA SER A 27 -25.41 2.45 -10.53
C SER A 27 -24.69 1.17 -10.92
N HIS A 28 -25.36 0.30 -11.68
CA HIS A 28 -24.82 -1.00 -12.04
C HIS A 28 -23.55 -0.78 -12.88
N ALA A 29 -22.39 -0.84 -12.20
CA ALA A 29 -21.10 -0.61 -12.81
C ALA A 29 -20.83 -1.77 -13.76
N SER A 30 -20.75 -1.47 -15.05
CA SER A 30 -20.27 -2.42 -16.04
C SER A 30 -18.83 -2.81 -15.72
N TYR A 31 -18.52 -4.10 -15.84
CA TYR A 31 -17.16 -4.65 -15.86
C TYR A 31 -16.19 -3.75 -16.64
N GLY A 32 -14.96 -3.60 -16.14
CA GLY A 32 -13.90 -2.90 -16.86
C GLY A 32 -13.99 -1.38 -16.84
N GLN A 33 -14.46 -0.77 -15.74
CA GLN A 33 -14.36 0.68 -15.55
C GLN A 33 -12.89 1.11 -15.50
N SER A 34 -12.45 1.90 -16.49
CA SER A 34 -11.08 2.43 -16.53
C SER A 34 -10.86 3.58 -15.56
N PHE A 35 -9.67 3.64 -14.95
CA PHE A 35 -9.18 4.78 -14.17
C PHE A 35 -7.87 5.32 -14.78
N VAL A 36 -7.41 6.48 -14.30
CA VAL A 36 -6.14 7.08 -14.74
C VAL A 36 -5.01 6.60 -13.83
N GLN A 37 -4.13 5.76 -14.38
CA GLN A 37 -2.83 5.47 -13.81
C GLN A 37 -1.84 6.55 -14.28
N GLU A 38 -1.22 7.26 -13.34
CA GLU A 38 -0.07 8.11 -13.65
C GLU A 38 1.19 7.22 -13.76
N VAL A 39 1.98 7.46 -14.82
CA VAL A 39 3.23 6.73 -15.12
C VAL A 39 4.36 7.75 -15.23
N ALA A 40 5.41 7.58 -14.41
CA ALA A 40 6.59 8.43 -14.42
C ALA A 40 7.60 7.98 -15.48
N THR A 41 8.41 8.91 -16.00
CA THR A 41 9.63 8.61 -16.77
C THR A 41 10.65 9.73 -16.54
N SER A 42 11.86 9.34 -16.13
CA SER A 42 12.95 10.26 -15.81
C SER A 42 14.00 10.26 -16.91
N TYR A 43 14.19 11.42 -17.57
CA TYR A 43 15.22 11.60 -18.58
C TYR A 43 16.42 12.34 -17.99
N THR A 44 17.62 11.78 -18.13
CA THR A 44 18.86 12.28 -17.51
C THR A 44 19.98 12.43 -18.57
N VAL A 45 21.23 12.57 -18.12
CA VAL A 45 22.42 12.54 -18.99
C VAL A 45 22.51 11.28 -19.85
N GLU A 46 22.06 10.13 -19.33
CA GLU A 46 22.03 8.86 -20.09
C GLU A 46 21.05 8.92 -21.27
N SER A 47 20.00 9.74 -21.14
CA SER A 47 19.00 9.98 -22.17
C SER A 47 19.43 11.00 -23.23
N GLY A 48 20.67 11.51 -23.18
CA GLY A 48 21.21 12.49 -24.14
C GLY A 48 21.07 13.97 -23.73
N LEU A 49 20.66 14.25 -22.49
CA LEU A 49 20.71 15.61 -21.92
C LEU A 49 22.13 15.96 -21.44
N THR A 50 22.40 17.26 -21.24
CA THR A 50 23.66 17.71 -20.62
C THR A 50 23.64 17.52 -19.09
N LYS A 51 24.82 17.49 -18.47
CA LYS A 51 24.96 17.44 -17.01
C LYS A 51 24.65 18.81 -16.40
N GLY A 52 23.44 18.96 -15.87
CA GLY A 52 23.05 20.11 -15.07
C GLY A 52 21.62 20.57 -15.33
N LYS A 53 21.34 21.80 -14.89
CA LYS A 53 19.99 22.36 -14.79
C LYS A 53 19.31 22.53 -16.14
N ILE A 54 18.15 21.90 -16.29
CA ILE A 54 17.14 22.27 -17.29
C ILE A 54 16.34 23.44 -16.69
N THR A 55 16.37 24.60 -17.35
CA THR A 55 15.84 25.87 -16.84
C THR A 55 14.41 26.15 -17.28
N ALA A 56 14.02 25.61 -18.44
CA ALA A 56 12.68 25.73 -18.99
C ALA A 56 12.28 24.48 -19.77
N ILE A 57 10.99 24.28 -19.98
CA ILE A 57 10.44 23.27 -20.89
C ILE A 57 9.22 23.83 -21.62
N ALA A 58 9.10 23.52 -22.92
CA ALA A 58 8.01 23.98 -23.77
C ALA A 58 7.54 22.87 -24.71
N LEU A 59 6.39 23.07 -25.35
CA LEU A 59 5.83 22.12 -26.32
C LEU A 59 5.68 22.82 -27.67
N VAL A 60 6.32 22.26 -28.70
CA VAL A 60 6.20 22.71 -30.11
C VAL A 60 5.56 21.56 -30.88
N ASN A 61 4.41 21.81 -31.51
CA ASN A 61 3.59 20.78 -32.16
C ASN A 61 3.26 19.57 -31.27
N ASN A 62 3.15 19.78 -29.94
CA ASN A 62 2.98 18.76 -28.89
C ASN A 62 4.21 17.86 -28.64
N SER A 63 5.36 18.12 -29.28
CA SER A 63 6.66 17.53 -28.92
C SER A 63 7.39 18.41 -27.90
N PRO A 64 8.06 17.84 -26.88
CA PRO A 64 8.71 18.63 -25.84
C PRO A 64 10.09 19.13 -26.28
N LEU A 65 10.39 20.37 -25.93
CA LEU A 65 11.70 21.01 -26.02
C LEU A 65 12.17 21.39 -24.62
N ALA A 66 13.37 20.93 -24.24
CA ALA A 66 14.01 21.24 -22.97
C ALA A 66 15.16 22.24 -23.19
N PHE A 67 15.36 23.16 -22.25
CA PHE A 67 16.33 24.26 -22.39
C PHE A 67 17.35 24.23 -21.24
N SER A 68 18.64 24.27 -21.57
CA SER A 68 19.71 24.60 -20.61
C SER A 68 19.97 26.13 -20.65
N ASN A 69 21.04 26.61 -20.00
CA ASN A 69 21.50 27.99 -20.18
C ASN A 69 22.03 28.28 -21.60
N ASN A 70 22.56 27.25 -22.29
CA ASN A 70 23.32 27.40 -23.54
C ASN A 70 22.72 26.58 -24.70
N ASP A 71 21.93 25.55 -24.40
CA ASP A 71 21.54 24.49 -25.33
C ASP A 71 20.02 24.29 -25.36
N ILE A 72 19.53 23.75 -26.49
CA ILE A 72 18.14 23.31 -26.66
C ILE A 72 18.17 21.83 -26.98
N TYR A 73 17.29 21.05 -26.37
CA TYR A 73 17.13 19.62 -26.62
C TYR A 73 15.73 19.31 -27.13
N GLU A 74 15.65 18.43 -28.14
CA GLU A 74 14.40 17.89 -28.67
C GLU A 74 14.35 16.38 -28.43
N LEU A 75 13.20 15.87 -27.98
CA LEU A 75 13.00 14.44 -27.74
C LEU A 75 12.72 13.70 -29.05
N SER A 76 13.51 12.66 -29.32
CA SER A 76 13.38 11.78 -30.48
C SER A 76 13.29 10.33 -30.01
N GLY A 77 12.06 9.80 -29.88
CA GLY A 77 11.82 8.51 -29.24
C GLY A 77 12.07 8.61 -27.73
N HIS A 78 13.06 7.88 -27.22
CA HIS A 78 13.50 7.95 -25.82
C HIS A 78 14.80 8.76 -25.62
N THR A 79 15.34 9.36 -26.67
CA THR A 79 16.64 10.07 -26.64
C THR A 79 16.47 11.55 -26.94
N TRP A 80 16.95 12.40 -26.06
CA TRP A 80 17.09 13.84 -26.27
C TRP A 80 18.29 14.13 -27.16
N ARG A 81 18.14 15.08 -28.09
CA ARG A 81 19.20 15.49 -29.01
C ARG A 81 19.36 17.01 -28.99
N SER A 82 20.61 17.48 -28.92
CA SER A 82 20.89 18.92 -29.02
C SER A 82 20.47 19.47 -30.38
N LYS A 83 19.88 20.66 -30.37
CA LYS A 83 19.24 21.33 -31.50
C LYS A 83 19.68 22.77 -31.57
N THR A 84 20.26 23.18 -32.69
CA THR A 84 20.55 24.60 -32.95
C THR A 84 19.26 25.38 -33.13
N GLY A 85 19.11 26.45 -32.36
CA GLY A 85 17.93 27.31 -32.37
C GLY A 85 18.09 28.48 -31.39
N HIS A 86 17.12 29.38 -31.37
CA HIS A 86 17.04 30.41 -30.34
C HIS A 86 16.16 29.89 -29.21
N ILE A 87 16.59 30.06 -27.96
CA ILE A 87 15.74 29.82 -26.79
C ILE A 87 14.53 30.79 -26.94
N PRO A 88 13.28 30.28 -27.02
CA PRO A 88 12.13 31.14 -27.14
C PRO A 88 11.99 31.91 -25.83
N ALA A 89 12.28 33.21 -25.86
CA ALA A 89 12.08 34.06 -24.71
C ALA A 89 10.62 33.95 -24.28
N LYS A 90 10.38 33.49 -23.04
CA LYS A 90 9.05 33.57 -22.43
C LYS A 90 8.57 35.02 -22.61
N PRO A 91 7.37 35.25 -23.18
CA PRO A 91 6.98 36.58 -23.63
C PRO A 91 7.08 37.56 -22.47
N ALA A 92 8.06 38.46 -22.56
CA ALA A 92 8.43 39.28 -21.42
C ALA A 92 7.25 40.13 -21.00
N SER A 93 6.84 39.99 -19.74
CA SER A 93 5.87 40.90 -19.15
C SER A 93 6.49 42.30 -19.23
N ALA A 94 5.90 43.17 -20.07
CA ALA A 94 6.41 44.52 -20.29
C ALA A 94 6.54 45.32 -18.97
N LEU A 95 5.80 44.89 -17.96
CA LEU A 95 5.95 45.23 -16.55
C LEU A 95 6.91 44.24 -15.86
N THR A 96 8.11 44.69 -15.48
CA THR A 96 9.10 43.89 -14.73
C THR A 96 9.13 44.21 -13.23
N GLN A 97 8.54 45.35 -12.82
CA GLN A 97 8.43 45.78 -11.43
C GLN A 97 7.09 46.49 -11.15
N ILE A 98 6.65 46.45 -9.88
CA ILE A 98 5.55 47.25 -9.31
C ILE A 98 6.05 47.80 -7.97
N GLU A 99 5.97 49.10 -7.71
CA GLU A 99 6.18 49.70 -6.37
C GLU A 99 7.44 49.21 -5.61
N GLY A 100 8.57 49.06 -6.33
CA GLY A 100 9.82 48.54 -5.75
C GLY A 100 9.74 47.05 -5.35
N ALA A 101 8.88 46.27 -5.99
CA ALA A 101 8.80 44.82 -5.94
C ALA A 101 9.10 44.23 -7.33
N LYS A 102 9.91 43.17 -7.38
CA LYS A 102 10.15 42.39 -8.59
C LYS A 102 8.89 41.60 -8.95
N VAL A 103 8.49 41.65 -10.22
CA VAL A 103 7.46 40.74 -10.79
C VAL A 103 8.04 39.33 -10.89
N LEU A 104 7.28 38.34 -10.41
CA LEU A 104 7.66 36.92 -10.44
C LEU A 104 6.82 36.13 -11.45
N SER A 105 5.54 36.47 -11.58
CA SER A 105 4.61 35.85 -12.52
C SER A 105 3.49 36.84 -12.88
N SER A 106 2.88 36.70 -14.05
CA SER A 106 1.75 37.53 -14.48
C SER A 106 0.83 36.81 -15.45
N VAL A 107 -0.48 37.03 -15.33
CA VAL A 107 -1.51 36.44 -16.19
C VAL A 107 -2.62 37.46 -16.48
N THR A 108 -3.20 37.42 -17.68
CA THR A 108 -4.39 38.23 -18.01
C THR A 108 -5.64 37.51 -17.54
N TYR A 109 -6.45 38.15 -16.70
CA TYR A 109 -7.72 37.63 -16.20
C TYR A 109 -8.81 38.68 -16.32
N GLN A 110 -9.94 38.34 -16.96
CA GLN A 110 -11.07 39.25 -17.19
C GLN A 110 -10.65 40.63 -17.74
N ASN A 111 -9.80 40.64 -18.78
CA ASN A 111 -9.20 41.84 -19.39
C ASN A 111 -8.39 42.75 -18.44
N ARG A 112 -7.96 42.23 -17.29
CA ARG A 112 -7.04 42.91 -16.34
C ARG A 112 -5.75 42.11 -16.22
N LEU A 113 -4.63 42.79 -15.99
CA LEU A 113 -3.36 42.11 -15.73
C LEU A 113 -3.26 41.78 -14.24
N ILE A 114 -3.13 40.51 -13.89
CA ILE A 114 -2.86 40.03 -12.54
C ILE A 114 -1.38 39.72 -12.42
N VAL A 115 -0.75 40.12 -11.31
CA VAL A 115 0.69 40.08 -11.15
C VAL A 115 1.07 39.54 -9.76
N GLY A 116 1.80 38.44 -9.73
CA GLY A 116 2.48 37.91 -8.56
C GLY A 116 3.86 38.56 -8.42
N THR A 117 4.18 39.05 -7.22
CA THR A 117 5.42 39.78 -6.95
C THR A 117 6.12 39.28 -5.67
N ALA A 118 7.36 39.72 -5.47
CA ALA A 118 8.09 39.57 -4.22
C ALA A 118 7.53 40.38 -3.02
N LYS A 119 6.36 41.04 -3.16
CA LYS A 119 5.65 41.76 -2.07
C LYS A 119 4.12 41.49 -2.01
N GLY A 120 3.60 40.58 -2.84
CA GLY A 120 2.18 40.19 -2.84
C GLY A 120 1.53 40.08 -4.22
N LEU A 121 0.20 39.94 -4.22
CA LEU A 121 -0.66 39.80 -5.40
C LEU A 121 -1.26 41.16 -5.78
N TYR A 122 -1.20 41.52 -7.06
CA TYR A 122 -1.69 42.81 -7.57
C TYR A 122 -2.59 42.65 -8.80
N ARG A 123 -3.56 43.55 -8.92
CA ARG A 123 -4.47 43.71 -10.07
C ARG A 123 -4.22 45.08 -10.71
N LEU A 124 -3.96 45.09 -12.01
CA LEU A 124 -3.76 46.30 -12.79
C LEU A 124 -4.95 46.55 -13.72
N THR A 125 -5.49 47.77 -13.66
CA THR A 125 -6.58 48.25 -14.53
C THR A 125 -6.17 49.60 -15.10
N GLY A 126 -5.66 49.62 -16.33
CA GLY A 126 -5.03 50.80 -16.91
C GLY A 126 -3.81 51.22 -16.08
N LYS A 127 -3.81 52.46 -15.58
CA LYS A 127 -2.77 52.97 -14.66
C LYS A 127 -3.03 52.66 -13.17
N LYS A 128 -4.21 52.14 -12.80
CA LYS A 128 -4.52 51.82 -11.39
C LYS A 128 -3.89 50.47 -11.03
N ILE A 129 -3.02 50.49 -10.02
CA ILE A 129 -2.53 49.31 -9.31
C ILE A 129 -3.40 49.11 -8.06
N GLU A 130 -3.70 47.86 -7.73
CA GLU A 130 -4.53 47.49 -6.58
C GLU A 130 -3.97 46.19 -5.99
N ARG A 131 -3.59 46.18 -4.71
CA ARG A 131 -3.18 44.94 -4.04
C ARG A 131 -4.43 44.10 -3.75
N LEU A 132 -4.42 42.85 -4.20
CA LEU A 132 -5.48 41.90 -3.85
C LEU A 132 -5.17 41.29 -2.49
N MET A 133 -6.22 41.15 -1.67
CA MET A 133 -6.17 40.60 -0.32
C MET A 133 -7.14 39.41 -0.26
N PRO A 134 -6.72 38.18 -0.61
CA PRO A 134 -7.59 37.02 -0.62
C PRO A 134 -8.11 36.70 0.78
N SER A 135 -9.42 36.43 0.89
CA SER A 135 -10.05 36.12 2.17
C SER A 135 -11.29 35.24 2.02
N ASN A 136 -11.49 34.36 3.00
CA ASN A 136 -12.65 33.49 3.14
C ASN A 136 -13.01 33.35 4.65
N GLU A 137 -13.86 32.39 5.00
CA GLU A 137 -14.32 32.15 6.38
C GLU A 137 -13.21 31.69 7.35
N LYS A 138 -12.11 31.13 6.85
CA LYS A 138 -10.95 30.67 7.65
C LYS A 138 -9.79 31.65 7.69
N TYR A 139 -9.57 32.38 6.59
CA TYR A 139 -8.30 33.04 6.31
C TYR A 139 -8.49 34.45 5.73
N ASN A 140 -7.55 35.35 6.04
CA ASN A 140 -7.45 36.67 5.42
C ASN A 140 -5.96 36.96 5.20
N TRP A 141 -5.54 37.07 3.93
CA TRP A 141 -4.13 36.98 3.55
C TRP A 141 -3.55 38.28 2.99
N ALA A 142 -2.66 38.89 3.78
CA ALA A 142 -1.76 39.96 3.35
C ALA A 142 -0.53 39.40 2.62
N LEU A 143 -0.75 38.62 1.54
CA LEU A 143 0.24 37.79 0.84
C LEU A 143 1.63 38.44 0.72
N ARG A 144 2.68 37.77 1.20
CA ARG A 144 4.05 38.34 1.26
C ARG A 144 4.81 38.16 -0.06
N LYS A 145 4.80 36.96 -0.62
CA LYS A 145 5.47 36.63 -1.88
C LYS A 145 4.57 35.70 -2.69
N VAL A 146 4.36 36.04 -3.95
CA VAL A 146 3.51 35.28 -4.88
C VAL A 146 4.34 34.91 -6.09
N SER A 147 4.88 33.69 -6.09
CA SER A 147 5.74 33.19 -7.16
C SER A 147 4.97 32.86 -8.44
N VAL A 148 3.69 32.49 -8.32
CA VAL A 148 2.90 31.91 -9.42
C VAL A 148 1.51 32.57 -9.45
N VAL A 149 1.06 32.98 -10.64
CA VAL A 149 -0.35 33.28 -10.95
C VAL A 149 -0.72 32.64 -12.29
N LEU A 150 -1.89 32.01 -12.37
CA LEU A 150 -2.38 31.31 -13.58
C LEU A 150 -3.91 31.27 -13.62
N VAL A 151 -4.50 31.01 -14.78
CA VAL A 151 -5.95 30.94 -14.98
C VAL A 151 -6.29 29.59 -15.59
N ASP A 152 -7.07 28.78 -14.89
CA ASP A 152 -7.35 27.40 -15.30
C ASP A 152 -8.42 27.29 -16.40
N SER A 153 -8.63 26.07 -16.90
CA SER A 153 -9.64 25.75 -17.91
C SER A 153 -11.09 25.84 -17.41
N ARG A 154 -11.32 26.17 -16.13
CA ARG A 154 -12.62 26.57 -15.56
C ARG A 154 -12.74 28.09 -15.36
N ASN A 155 -11.76 28.88 -15.84
CA ASN A 155 -11.66 30.33 -15.66
C ASN A 155 -11.56 30.77 -14.16
N ARG A 156 -10.97 29.93 -13.31
CA ARG A 156 -10.58 30.28 -11.94
C ARG A 156 -9.18 30.89 -11.94
N LEU A 157 -8.99 32.00 -11.24
CA LEU A 157 -7.69 32.67 -11.11
C LEU A 157 -6.95 32.10 -9.89
N TRP A 158 -5.92 31.30 -10.14
CA TRP A 158 -5.08 30.68 -9.11
C TRP A 158 -3.83 31.50 -8.79
N PHE A 159 -3.33 31.35 -7.56
CA PHE A 159 -2.02 31.83 -7.13
C PHE A 159 -1.32 30.83 -6.19
N GLY A 160 0.02 30.86 -6.19
CA GLY A 160 0.88 30.16 -5.23
C GLY A 160 1.76 31.14 -4.47
N ALA A 161 1.72 31.10 -3.13
CA ALA A 161 2.37 32.05 -2.23
C ALA A 161 2.99 31.39 -0.99
N GLU A 162 3.80 32.15 -0.24
CA GLU A 162 4.36 31.66 1.04
C GLU A 162 3.29 31.33 2.09
N GLU A 163 2.11 31.95 2.00
CA GLU A 163 0.96 31.67 2.87
C GLU A 163 0.24 30.35 2.51
N GLY A 164 0.36 29.86 1.27
CA GLY A 164 -0.35 28.70 0.76
C GLY A 164 -0.76 28.83 -0.71
N VAL A 165 -1.75 28.06 -1.14
CA VAL A 165 -2.38 28.14 -2.47
C VAL A 165 -3.76 28.75 -2.32
N GLY A 166 -4.22 29.46 -3.35
CA GLY A 166 -5.63 29.79 -3.45
C GLY A 166 -6.09 30.08 -4.87
N TYR A 167 -7.41 30.15 -5.05
CA TYR A 167 -8.02 30.62 -6.28
C TYR A 167 -9.24 31.50 -6.05
N LEU A 168 -9.54 32.35 -7.03
CA LEU A 168 -10.79 33.11 -7.13
C LEU A 168 -11.71 32.42 -8.15
N ASP A 169 -12.90 32.05 -7.72
CA ASP A 169 -14.00 31.60 -8.58
C ASP A 169 -15.18 32.58 -8.47
N GLY A 170 -15.48 33.25 -9.58
CA GLY A 170 -16.37 34.41 -9.64
C GLY A 170 -15.92 35.54 -8.72
N THR A 171 -16.43 35.52 -7.48
CA THR A 171 -16.17 36.49 -6.40
C THR A 171 -15.63 35.85 -5.12
N HIS A 172 -15.55 34.52 -5.03
CA HIS A 172 -15.19 33.81 -3.81
C HIS A 172 -13.76 33.29 -3.87
N TRP A 173 -13.02 33.47 -2.77
CA TRP A 173 -11.67 32.92 -2.63
C TRP A 173 -11.72 31.56 -1.93
N HIS A 174 -11.04 30.58 -2.51
CA HIS A 174 -10.80 29.27 -1.94
C HIS A 174 -9.32 29.22 -1.56
N LEU A 175 -9.02 29.00 -0.27
CA LEU A 175 -7.70 29.22 0.32
C LEU A 175 -7.25 27.98 1.11
N PHE A 176 -6.03 27.52 0.82
CA PHE A 176 -5.54 26.20 1.23
C PHE A 176 -4.15 26.26 1.86
N THR A 177 -4.02 25.68 3.05
CA THR A 177 -2.76 25.45 3.77
C THR A 177 -2.53 23.95 3.95
N GLY A 178 -1.49 23.56 4.70
CA GLY A 178 -1.31 22.16 5.11
C GLY A 178 -2.50 21.58 5.90
N LYS A 179 -3.29 22.42 6.58
CA LYS A 179 -4.55 22.01 7.23
C LYS A 179 -5.62 21.56 6.24
N GLU A 180 -5.50 21.98 4.98
CA GLU A 180 -6.36 21.59 3.86
C GLU A 180 -5.68 20.57 2.91
N GLY A 181 -4.53 20.03 3.29
CA GLY A 181 -3.83 19.00 2.50
C GLY A 181 -2.74 19.50 1.55
N LEU A 182 -2.40 20.79 1.54
CA LEU A 182 -1.28 21.30 0.73
C LEU A 182 0.06 20.80 1.29
N PRO A 183 0.85 19.96 0.57
CA PRO A 183 2.06 19.37 1.15
C PRO A 183 3.23 20.35 1.27
N TYR A 184 3.31 21.37 0.40
CA TYR A 184 4.45 22.30 0.37
C TYR A 184 4.08 23.65 -0.27
N ASN A 185 4.75 24.73 0.13
CA ASN A 185 4.39 26.12 -0.25
C ASN A 185 5.52 26.94 -0.91
N GLN A 186 6.69 26.36 -1.19
CA GLN A 186 7.80 27.08 -1.83
C GLN A 186 7.72 27.02 -3.37
N PHE A 187 6.70 27.68 -3.93
CA PHE A 187 6.42 27.64 -5.37
C PHE A 187 7.51 28.30 -6.23
N THR A 188 7.81 27.66 -7.36
CA THR A 188 8.79 28.11 -8.37
C THR A 188 8.12 28.44 -9.71
N CYS A 189 7.14 27.64 -10.13
CA CYS A 189 6.44 27.74 -11.40
C CYS A 189 5.07 27.06 -11.32
N GLY A 190 4.27 27.14 -12.38
CA GLY A 190 3.01 26.40 -12.47
C GLY A 190 2.41 26.42 -13.88
N ALA A 191 1.59 25.43 -14.17
CA ALA A 191 0.95 25.22 -15.47
C ALA A 191 -0.46 24.68 -15.31
N THR A 192 -1.32 24.94 -16.29
CA THR A 192 -2.72 24.50 -16.31
C THR A 192 -2.91 23.31 -17.24
N ALA A 193 -3.74 22.37 -16.81
CA ALA A 193 -4.13 21.20 -17.58
C ALA A 193 -5.62 21.30 -18.01
N PRO A 194 -6.12 20.35 -18.82
CA PRO A 194 -7.55 20.21 -19.09
C PRO A 194 -8.39 20.03 -17.81
N ASN A 195 -9.72 20.17 -17.95
CA ASN A 195 -10.72 19.86 -16.93
C ASN A 195 -10.60 20.62 -15.58
N GLY A 196 -9.83 21.69 -15.51
CA GLY A 196 -9.56 22.48 -14.30
C GLY A 196 -8.47 21.92 -13.38
N VAL A 197 -7.65 20.99 -13.87
CA VAL A 197 -6.46 20.50 -13.16
C VAL A 197 -5.34 21.54 -13.25
N VAL A 198 -4.60 21.73 -12.15
CA VAL A 198 -3.46 22.65 -12.06
C VAL A 198 -2.23 21.90 -11.55
N TRP A 199 -1.07 22.23 -12.10
CA TRP A 199 0.23 21.78 -11.63
C TRP A 199 1.05 22.96 -11.09
N PHE A 200 1.61 22.79 -9.89
CA PHE A 200 2.56 23.71 -9.30
C PHE A 200 3.93 23.04 -9.17
N GLY A 201 4.98 23.70 -9.64
CA GLY A 201 6.35 23.32 -9.33
C GLY A 201 6.82 24.02 -8.06
N THR A 202 7.69 23.36 -7.29
CA THR A 202 8.25 23.89 -6.05
C THR A 202 9.75 23.61 -5.96
N SER A 203 10.40 24.10 -4.90
CA SER A 203 11.78 23.72 -4.54
C SER A 203 11.91 22.30 -3.94
N LYS A 204 10.80 21.61 -3.67
CA LYS A 204 10.80 20.19 -3.28
C LYS A 204 9.56 19.48 -3.84
N GLY A 205 9.69 18.91 -5.04
CA GLY A 205 8.65 18.19 -5.78
C GLY A 205 7.67 19.08 -6.56
N ALA A 206 6.77 18.44 -7.30
CA ALA A 206 5.59 19.03 -7.92
C ALA A 206 4.31 18.69 -7.15
N ILE A 207 3.30 19.55 -7.27
CA ILE A 207 1.97 19.38 -6.66
C ILE A 207 0.93 19.46 -7.76
N LYS A 208 0.16 18.39 -7.93
CA LYS A 208 -1.06 18.36 -8.74
C LYS A 208 -2.23 18.82 -7.87
N VAL A 209 -3.17 19.57 -8.45
CA VAL A 209 -4.43 19.96 -7.80
C VAL A 209 -5.60 19.62 -8.71
N GLU A 210 -6.53 18.81 -8.22
CA GLU A 210 -7.69 18.32 -8.96
C GLU A 210 -8.91 18.27 -8.04
N ASN A 211 -9.94 19.07 -8.35
CA ASN A 211 -11.14 19.25 -7.51
C ASN A 211 -10.79 19.54 -6.04
N ASP A 212 -9.79 20.41 -5.86
CA ASP A 212 -9.28 20.91 -4.57
C ASP A 212 -8.56 19.85 -3.70
N PHE A 213 -8.42 18.62 -4.21
CA PHE A 213 -7.48 17.64 -3.66
C PHE A 213 -6.07 17.90 -4.19
N PHE A 214 -5.09 17.82 -3.29
CA PHE A 214 -3.66 17.91 -3.61
C PHE A 214 -3.08 16.50 -3.78
N THR A 215 -2.17 16.33 -4.74
CA THR A 215 -1.40 15.08 -4.93
C THR A 215 0.06 15.43 -5.17
N TYR A 216 0.96 14.74 -4.47
CA TYR A 216 2.37 15.10 -4.39
C TYR A 216 3.24 14.20 -5.28
N ARG A 217 4.17 14.81 -6.01
CA ARG A 217 5.05 14.15 -6.97
C ARG A 217 6.49 14.57 -6.66
N PHE A 218 7.14 13.74 -5.85
CA PHE A 218 8.36 14.04 -5.10
C PHE A 218 9.30 12.82 -5.07
N SER A 219 10.61 13.06 -4.95
CA SER A 219 11.69 12.07 -5.07
C SER A 219 11.73 11.36 -6.44
N GLN A 220 12.73 10.49 -6.60
CA GLN A 220 13.06 9.77 -7.83
C GLN A 220 11.97 8.79 -8.33
N ARG A 221 10.96 8.50 -7.49
CA ARG A 221 9.70 7.84 -7.91
C ARG A 221 8.96 8.65 -8.99
N TRP A 222 9.09 9.98 -8.99
CA TRP A 222 8.30 10.87 -9.83
C TRP A 222 9.10 11.86 -10.66
N LEU A 223 10.27 12.31 -10.18
CA LEU A 223 11.07 13.36 -10.81
C LEU A 223 12.58 13.04 -10.71
N PRO A 224 13.40 13.32 -11.74
CA PRO A 224 14.85 13.10 -11.67
C PRO A 224 15.58 14.06 -10.72
N ASP A 225 14.91 15.14 -10.26
CA ASP A 225 15.38 16.04 -9.20
C ASP A 225 14.17 16.80 -8.62
N ASP A 226 14.20 17.08 -7.32
CA ASP A 226 13.09 17.70 -6.60
C ASP A 226 12.87 19.20 -6.90
N VAL A 227 13.87 19.91 -7.44
CA VAL A 227 13.73 21.35 -7.73
C VAL A 227 13.14 21.52 -9.12
N VAL A 228 11.82 21.66 -9.16
CA VAL A 228 11.07 21.92 -10.40
C VAL A 228 11.28 23.37 -10.83
N ASN A 229 11.76 23.56 -12.05
CA ASN A 229 12.10 24.86 -12.62
C ASN A 229 11.01 25.40 -13.54
N ASP A 230 10.36 24.51 -14.29
CA ASP A 230 9.31 24.86 -15.25
C ASP A 230 8.43 23.64 -15.56
N ILE A 231 7.19 23.88 -16.01
CA ILE A 231 6.23 22.83 -16.34
C ILE A 231 5.54 23.13 -17.67
N ALA A 232 5.43 22.11 -18.53
CA ALA A 232 4.62 22.16 -19.76
C ALA A 232 3.64 20.98 -19.79
N ILE A 233 2.36 21.25 -20.09
CA ILE A 233 1.30 20.23 -20.17
C ILE A 233 0.90 20.01 -21.63
N ALA A 234 0.93 18.76 -22.09
CA ALA A 234 0.52 18.36 -23.42
C ALA A 234 -1.01 18.21 -23.54
N LYS A 235 -1.53 18.15 -24.77
CA LYS A 235 -2.98 18.08 -25.03
C LYS A 235 -3.67 16.83 -24.49
N ASP A 236 -2.91 15.76 -24.26
CA ASP A 236 -3.36 14.50 -23.65
C ASP A 236 -3.28 14.51 -22.11
N GLY A 237 -2.82 15.62 -21.51
CA GLY A 237 -2.61 15.76 -20.07
C GLY A 237 -1.22 15.32 -19.59
N THR A 238 -0.33 14.84 -20.46
CA THR A 238 1.06 14.52 -20.09
C THR A 238 1.78 15.76 -19.57
N ALA A 239 2.26 15.69 -18.33
CA ALA A 239 3.02 16.76 -17.70
C ALA A 239 4.53 16.54 -17.87
N TRP A 240 5.22 17.59 -18.30
CA TRP A 240 6.67 17.62 -18.48
C TRP A 240 7.30 18.63 -17.54
N PHE A 241 8.38 18.25 -16.85
CA PHE A 241 8.99 18.99 -15.75
C PHE A 241 10.47 19.24 -16.04
N ALA A 242 10.89 20.50 -16.12
CA ALA A 242 12.32 20.86 -16.11
C ALA A 242 12.84 20.81 -14.68
N THR A 243 13.95 20.11 -14.40
CA THR A 243 14.53 19.98 -13.05
C THR A 243 16.04 20.28 -13.03
N ASN A 244 16.71 20.22 -11.86
CA ASN A 244 18.16 20.49 -11.82
C ASN A 244 19.03 19.36 -12.41
N ASN A 245 18.53 18.13 -12.51
CA ASN A 245 19.30 16.97 -13.01
C ASN A 245 18.61 16.21 -14.16
N GLY A 246 17.61 16.80 -14.82
CA GLY A 246 17.00 16.20 -16.01
C GLY A 246 15.65 16.79 -16.41
N VAL A 247 14.88 15.97 -17.11
CA VAL A 247 13.46 16.21 -17.43
C VAL A 247 12.62 15.07 -16.87
N GLY A 248 11.63 15.40 -16.03
CA GLY A 248 10.59 14.46 -15.63
C GLY A 248 9.42 14.46 -16.62
N GLN A 249 8.82 13.30 -16.82
CA GLN A 249 7.53 13.14 -17.51
C GLN A 249 6.58 12.39 -16.58
N ILE A 250 5.35 12.87 -16.45
CA ILE A 250 4.25 12.13 -15.82
C ILE A 250 3.11 12.04 -16.84
N LYS A 251 2.83 10.82 -17.30
CA LYS A 251 1.84 10.53 -18.33
C LYS A 251 0.57 9.92 -17.71
N PRO A 252 -0.63 10.51 -17.94
CA PRO A 252 -1.88 9.84 -17.62
C PRO A 252 -2.13 8.69 -18.59
N THR A 253 -2.38 7.49 -18.06
CA THR A 253 -2.65 6.28 -18.83
C THR A 253 -3.97 5.68 -18.35
N SER A 254 -4.94 5.54 -19.27
CA SER A 254 -6.20 4.88 -18.95
C SER A 254 -6.01 3.36 -18.87
N ILE A 255 -6.41 2.74 -17.77
CA ILE A 255 -6.24 1.30 -17.50
C ILE A 255 -7.39 0.75 -16.63
N THR A 256 -7.74 -0.53 -16.77
CA THR A 256 -8.65 -1.24 -15.84
C THR A 256 -7.87 -1.97 -14.74
N LEU A 257 -8.55 -2.43 -13.68
CA LEU A 257 -7.90 -3.26 -12.66
C LEU A 257 -7.44 -4.61 -13.23
N GLU A 258 -8.23 -5.21 -14.12
CA GLU A 258 -7.86 -6.43 -14.85
C GLU A 258 -6.60 -6.26 -15.70
N GLN A 259 -6.49 -5.19 -16.49
CA GLN A 259 -5.29 -4.90 -17.29
C GLN A 259 -4.05 -4.71 -16.42
N LYS A 260 -4.22 -4.08 -15.25
CA LYS A 260 -3.17 -3.91 -14.23
C LYS A 260 -2.80 -5.24 -13.56
N ALA A 261 -3.76 -6.15 -13.37
CA ALA A 261 -3.52 -7.50 -12.88
C ALA A 261 -2.76 -8.37 -13.89
N ASP A 262 -3.07 -8.27 -15.19
CA ASP A 262 -2.30 -8.99 -16.22
C ASP A 262 -0.87 -8.44 -16.36
N TYR A 263 -0.70 -7.13 -16.27
CA TYR A 263 0.62 -6.49 -16.21
C TYR A 263 1.45 -7.00 -15.02
N PHE A 264 0.88 -7.03 -13.81
CA PHE A 264 1.59 -7.55 -12.63
C PHE A 264 1.79 -9.06 -12.66
N THR A 265 0.89 -9.84 -13.28
CA THR A 265 1.12 -11.27 -13.52
C THR A 265 2.33 -11.47 -14.45
N GLN A 266 2.41 -10.72 -15.55
CA GLN A 266 3.56 -10.77 -16.47
C GLN A 266 4.87 -10.35 -15.79
N GLN A 267 4.84 -9.30 -14.97
CA GLN A 267 5.99 -8.85 -14.19
C GLN A 267 6.51 -9.96 -13.27
N VAL A 268 5.63 -10.57 -12.46
CA VAL A 268 6.01 -11.67 -11.55
C VAL A 268 6.61 -12.85 -12.33
N GLU A 269 5.94 -13.29 -13.39
CA GLU A 269 6.38 -14.45 -14.18
C GLU A 269 7.68 -14.22 -14.96
N GLN A 270 8.00 -12.98 -15.34
CA GLN A 270 9.21 -12.67 -16.09
C GLN A 270 10.44 -12.47 -15.20
N ARG A 271 10.30 -11.79 -14.05
CA ARG A 271 11.46 -11.31 -13.27
C ARG A 271 11.57 -11.88 -11.85
N HIS A 272 10.46 -12.32 -11.26
CA HIS A 272 10.39 -12.75 -9.86
C HIS A 272 10.27 -14.27 -9.70
N ASN A 273 9.79 -14.97 -10.73
CA ASN A 273 9.66 -16.42 -10.77
C ASN A 273 11.03 -17.11 -10.94
N ARG A 274 11.68 -17.42 -9.82
CA ARG A 274 12.95 -18.14 -9.74
C ARG A 274 12.68 -19.62 -9.43
N MET A 275 12.66 -20.47 -10.46
CA MET A 275 12.41 -21.92 -10.33
C MET A 275 11.04 -22.27 -9.71
N GLY A 276 10.02 -21.42 -9.92
CA GLY A 276 8.69 -21.55 -9.32
C GLY A 276 8.48 -20.76 -8.03
N PHE A 277 9.57 -20.42 -7.33
CA PHE A 277 9.55 -19.51 -6.18
C PHE A 277 9.41 -18.06 -6.64
N ILE A 278 8.66 -17.26 -5.89
CA ILE A 278 8.53 -15.82 -6.10
C ILE A 278 9.47 -15.09 -5.14
N ALA A 279 10.40 -14.32 -5.67
CA ALA A 279 11.38 -13.55 -4.91
C ALA A 279 11.50 -12.10 -5.43
N GLN A 280 12.15 -11.25 -4.65
CA GLN A 280 12.56 -9.91 -5.07
C GLN A 280 13.54 -10.01 -6.27
N SER A 281 13.49 -9.05 -7.21
CA SER A 281 14.41 -9.02 -8.36
C SER A 281 15.40 -7.88 -8.20
N HIS A 282 16.69 -8.19 -8.36
CA HIS A 282 17.77 -7.23 -8.25
C HIS A 282 17.99 -6.52 -9.59
N LEU A 283 18.34 -5.24 -9.58
CA LEU A 283 18.58 -4.40 -10.75
C LEU A 283 20.07 -4.05 -10.83
N LYS A 284 20.76 -4.55 -11.86
CA LYS A 284 22.20 -4.31 -12.10
C LYS A 284 22.54 -2.84 -12.29
N LYS A 285 21.55 -2.02 -12.59
CA LYS A 285 21.63 -0.56 -12.70
C LYS A 285 20.43 0.04 -11.96
N GLN A 286 20.74 0.97 -11.06
CA GLN A 286 19.77 1.68 -10.22
C GLN A 286 18.61 2.25 -11.05
N PHE A 287 17.37 1.96 -10.63
CA PHE A 287 16.09 2.32 -11.26
C PHE A 287 15.80 1.73 -12.65
N ASP A 288 16.70 0.93 -13.23
CA ASP A 288 16.56 0.39 -14.59
C ASP A 288 15.97 -1.03 -14.55
N ARG A 289 14.65 -1.13 -14.73
CA ARG A 289 13.86 -2.38 -14.63
C ARG A 289 14.19 -3.41 -15.71
N GLU A 290 14.83 -3.00 -16.80
CA GLU A 290 15.29 -3.91 -17.86
C GLU A 290 16.67 -4.51 -17.52
N SER A 291 17.38 -3.97 -16.52
CA SER A 291 18.72 -4.43 -16.08
C SER A 291 18.70 -5.58 -15.06
N TRP A 292 17.58 -6.30 -14.97
CA TRP A 292 17.24 -7.17 -13.84
C TRP A 292 18.04 -8.50 -13.76
N GLU A 293 17.97 -9.15 -12.60
CA GLU A 293 18.20 -10.58 -12.39
C GLU A 293 17.40 -11.16 -11.22
N HIS A 294 17.34 -12.49 -11.15
CA HIS A 294 16.75 -13.19 -10.03
C HIS A 294 17.69 -13.15 -8.82
N ALA A 295 17.19 -12.67 -7.68
CA ALA A 295 17.87 -12.76 -6.39
C ALA A 295 17.23 -13.83 -5.50
N ILE A 296 17.75 -13.97 -4.29
CA ILE A 296 17.08 -14.65 -3.17
C ILE A 296 16.61 -13.62 -2.14
N SER A 297 15.47 -13.86 -1.51
CA SER A 297 15.02 -13.06 -0.35
C SER A 297 15.29 -13.80 0.97
N ASP A 298 14.80 -13.26 2.08
CA ASP A 298 14.76 -14.01 3.33
C ASP A 298 13.56 -15.00 3.39
N ASN A 299 12.54 -14.81 2.54
CA ASN A 299 11.20 -15.42 2.66
C ASN A 299 10.58 -15.86 1.32
N ASP A 300 11.34 -16.51 0.44
CA ASP A 300 10.83 -16.95 -0.87
C ASP A 300 9.57 -17.84 -0.74
N GLY A 301 9.45 -18.66 0.31
CA GLY A 301 8.25 -19.46 0.61
C GLY A 301 7.00 -18.63 0.83
N MET A 302 7.05 -17.65 1.74
CA MET A 302 5.95 -16.75 2.07
C MET A 302 5.41 -15.99 0.84
N TYR A 303 6.28 -15.38 0.01
CA TYR A 303 5.83 -14.65 -1.18
C TYR A 303 5.30 -15.58 -2.26
N THR A 304 5.87 -16.79 -2.39
CA THR A 304 5.33 -17.87 -3.25
C THR A 304 3.92 -18.28 -2.81
N ALA A 305 3.68 -18.39 -1.51
CA ALA A 305 2.38 -18.74 -0.95
C ALA A 305 1.35 -17.60 -1.12
N MET A 306 1.75 -16.34 -0.90
CA MET A 306 0.89 -15.17 -1.15
C MET A 306 0.50 -15.04 -2.63
N TYR A 307 1.43 -15.30 -3.56
CA TYR A 307 1.14 -15.33 -5.00
C TYR A 307 0.27 -16.54 -5.38
N GLY A 308 0.54 -17.71 -4.81
CA GLY A 308 -0.31 -18.89 -4.96
C GLY A 308 -1.74 -18.65 -4.52
N ALA A 309 -1.94 -17.97 -3.37
CA ALA A 309 -3.26 -17.58 -2.88
C ALA A 309 -3.95 -16.56 -3.82
N ALA A 310 -3.20 -15.61 -4.38
CA ALA A 310 -3.72 -14.67 -5.38
C ALA A 310 -4.26 -15.40 -6.63
N GLN A 311 -3.49 -16.38 -7.15
CA GLN A 311 -3.90 -17.17 -8.32
C GLN A 311 -5.01 -18.19 -7.98
N ALA A 312 -5.08 -18.68 -6.73
CA ALA A 312 -6.20 -19.49 -6.24
C ALA A 312 -7.51 -18.70 -6.19
N PHE A 313 -7.50 -17.47 -5.66
CA PHE A 313 -8.66 -16.57 -5.71
C PHE A 313 -9.01 -16.18 -7.16
N ARG A 314 -8.01 -15.91 -8.02
CA ARG A 314 -8.22 -15.67 -9.46
C ARG A 314 -8.94 -16.85 -10.12
N TYR A 315 -8.49 -18.07 -9.87
CA TYR A 315 -9.13 -19.28 -10.41
C TYR A 315 -10.57 -19.42 -9.94
N ALA A 316 -10.84 -19.24 -8.65
CA ALA A 316 -12.19 -19.33 -8.10
C ALA A 316 -13.15 -18.23 -8.61
N ALA A 317 -12.65 -17.01 -8.82
CA ALA A 317 -13.43 -15.88 -9.29
C ALA A 317 -13.68 -15.86 -10.81
N THR A 318 -12.78 -16.46 -11.61
CA THR A 318 -12.79 -16.32 -13.09
C THR A 318 -12.86 -17.64 -13.86
N GLY A 319 -12.62 -18.78 -13.22
CA GLY A 319 -12.46 -20.08 -13.88
C GLY A 319 -11.21 -20.20 -14.77
N ASN A 320 -10.33 -19.20 -14.80
CA ASN A 320 -9.20 -19.13 -15.73
C ASN A 320 -8.19 -20.29 -15.50
N PRO A 321 -7.95 -21.17 -16.49
CA PRO A 321 -7.08 -22.33 -16.30
C PRO A 321 -5.60 -21.98 -16.08
N GLN A 322 -5.13 -20.82 -16.56
CA GLN A 322 -3.77 -20.36 -16.24
C GLN A 322 -3.62 -20.01 -14.76
N ALA A 323 -4.68 -19.48 -14.13
CA ALA A 323 -4.67 -19.20 -12.70
C ALA A 323 -4.53 -20.50 -11.88
N LYS A 324 -5.16 -21.60 -12.32
CA LYS A 324 -4.92 -22.93 -11.72
C LYS A 324 -3.47 -23.36 -11.91
N ILE A 325 -2.92 -23.33 -13.13
CA ILE A 325 -1.54 -23.76 -13.42
C ILE A 325 -0.51 -23.00 -12.56
N LEU A 326 -0.71 -21.70 -12.35
CA LEU A 326 0.16 -20.88 -11.49
C LEU A 326 0.00 -21.23 -10.00
N ALA A 327 -1.24 -21.43 -9.52
CA ALA A 327 -1.49 -21.87 -8.14
C ALA A 327 -0.91 -23.28 -7.88
N ASP A 328 -1.08 -24.22 -8.81
CA ASP A 328 -0.52 -25.57 -8.77
C ASP A 328 1.02 -25.52 -8.66
N ARG A 329 1.67 -24.64 -9.45
CA ARG A 329 3.13 -24.44 -9.36
C ARG A 329 3.54 -23.94 -7.98
N CYS A 330 2.89 -22.89 -7.48
CA CYS A 330 3.22 -22.32 -6.17
C CYS A 330 3.01 -23.34 -5.04
N PHE A 331 1.95 -24.16 -5.11
CA PHE A 331 1.73 -25.25 -4.17
C PHE A 331 2.89 -26.27 -4.20
N ASN A 332 3.33 -26.69 -5.40
CA ASN A 332 4.45 -27.61 -5.56
C ASN A 332 5.78 -26.99 -5.07
N SER A 333 6.03 -25.70 -5.30
CA SER A 333 7.21 -24.99 -4.77
C SER A 333 7.19 -24.92 -3.23
N CYS A 334 6.07 -24.54 -2.60
CA CYS A 334 5.93 -24.54 -1.14
C CYS A 334 6.06 -25.96 -0.55
N LYS A 335 5.55 -26.99 -1.25
CA LYS A 335 5.77 -28.40 -0.88
C LYS A 335 7.24 -28.79 -0.97
N TRP A 336 7.96 -28.35 -2.00
CA TRP A 336 9.38 -28.67 -2.19
C TRP A 336 10.25 -28.14 -1.04
N LEU A 337 9.89 -27.01 -0.42
CA LEU A 337 10.55 -26.52 0.80
C LEU A 337 10.52 -27.54 1.95
N VAL A 338 9.44 -28.34 2.06
CA VAL A 338 9.32 -29.42 3.06
C VAL A 338 10.01 -30.70 2.58
N ASP A 339 9.90 -31.04 1.29
CA ASP A 339 10.47 -32.27 0.74
C ASP A 339 12.02 -32.27 0.72
N ILE A 340 12.65 -31.11 0.50
CA ILE A 340 14.11 -30.98 0.38
C ILE A 340 14.85 -31.11 1.70
N SER A 341 14.19 -30.80 2.82
CA SER A 341 14.85 -30.66 4.10
C SER A 341 15.28 -32.01 4.68
N HIS A 342 16.15 -31.97 5.69
CA HIS A 342 16.67 -33.18 6.32
C HIS A 342 15.80 -33.69 7.47
N GLU A 343 15.05 -32.79 8.11
CA GLU A 343 14.20 -33.06 9.27
C GLU A 343 12.71 -33.15 8.83
N PRO A 344 12.02 -34.29 8.98
CA PRO A 344 10.69 -34.48 8.40
C PRO A 344 9.66 -33.42 8.82
N GLY A 345 9.01 -32.80 7.83
CA GLY A 345 8.00 -31.76 8.06
C GLY A 345 8.56 -30.36 8.32
N PHE A 346 9.88 -30.17 8.38
CA PHE A 346 10.49 -28.85 8.43
C PHE A 346 10.48 -28.21 7.03
N PRO A 347 9.87 -27.03 6.82
CA PRO A 347 10.02 -26.27 5.57
C PRO A 347 11.32 -25.45 5.61
N ALA A 348 12.10 -25.51 4.54
CA ALA A 348 13.12 -24.51 4.23
C ALA A 348 12.49 -23.13 3.91
N ARG A 349 13.30 -22.07 3.89
CA ARG A 349 12.87 -20.72 3.46
C ARG A 349 13.04 -20.46 1.96
N VAL A 350 14.16 -20.97 1.43
CA VAL A 350 14.70 -20.69 0.08
C VAL A 350 15.36 -21.96 -0.44
N ILE A 351 15.24 -22.24 -1.74
CA ILE A 351 16.04 -23.27 -2.45
C ILE A 351 16.81 -22.61 -3.59
N ILE A 352 18.10 -22.96 -3.74
CA ILE A 352 18.98 -22.51 -4.82
C ILE A 352 19.73 -23.69 -5.45
N PRO A 353 20.16 -23.59 -6.72
CA PRO A 353 21.13 -24.52 -7.32
C PRO A 353 22.44 -24.62 -6.51
N ILE A 354 23.14 -25.75 -6.62
CA ILE A 354 24.41 -25.97 -5.93
C ILE A 354 25.53 -24.97 -6.34
N ASP A 355 25.43 -24.46 -7.56
CA ASP A 355 26.32 -23.54 -8.28
C ASP A 355 25.85 -22.07 -8.27
N TRP A 356 24.92 -21.71 -7.37
CA TRP A 356 24.52 -20.31 -7.14
C TRP A 356 25.77 -19.43 -6.90
N PRO A 357 25.89 -18.25 -7.54
CA PRO A 357 27.14 -17.51 -7.61
C PRO A 357 27.55 -16.82 -6.29
N GLU A 358 26.59 -16.56 -5.40
CA GLU A 358 26.87 -15.91 -4.12
C GLU A 358 27.44 -16.88 -3.05
N PRO A 359 28.38 -16.42 -2.20
CA PRO A 359 28.90 -17.18 -1.07
C PRO A 359 27.92 -17.13 0.12
N VAL A 360 26.75 -17.76 -0.06
CA VAL A 360 25.59 -17.69 0.86
C VAL A 360 25.80 -18.32 2.24
N ASN A 361 26.91 -19.03 2.49
CA ASN A 361 27.22 -19.56 3.82
C ASN A 361 28.22 -18.68 4.57
N GLU A 362 29.16 -18.10 3.83
CA GLU A 362 30.21 -17.21 4.28
C GLU A 362 29.60 -15.91 4.84
N GLN A 363 28.48 -15.45 4.26
CA GLN A 363 27.64 -14.37 4.80
C GLN A 363 27.16 -14.64 6.25
N TYR A 364 26.83 -15.90 6.58
CA TYR A 364 26.23 -16.33 7.85
C TYR A 364 27.16 -17.24 8.68
N GLY A 365 28.47 -17.03 8.62
CA GLY A 365 29.45 -17.81 9.39
C GLY A 365 29.35 -17.59 10.92
N HIS A 366 30.02 -18.43 11.70
CA HIS A 366 29.98 -18.38 13.17
C HIS A 366 30.27 -16.99 13.77
N GLU A 367 31.19 -16.20 13.19
CA GLU A 367 31.48 -14.83 13.65
C GLU A 367 30.38 -13.81 13.31
N TYR A 368 29.52 -14.09 12.32
CA TYR A 368 28.28 -13.34 12.11
C TYR A 368 27.25 -13.70 13.21
N ASN A 369 27.03 -14.99 13.46
CA ASN A 369 26.05 -15.44 14.46
C ASN A 369 26.40 -14.97 15.88
N LYS A 370 27.66 -15.12 16.31
CA LYS A 370 28.17 -14.66 17.61
C LYS A 370 28.01 -13.16 17.85
N ARG A 371 27.99 -12.34 16.79
CA ARG A 371 27.75 -10.89 16.91
C ARG A 371 26.28 -10.59 17.14
N HIS A 372 25.37 -11.25 16.43
CA HIS A 372 23.93 -11.09 16.63
C HIS A 372 23.48 -11.61 18.00
N GLN A 373 24.13 -12.66 18.52
CA GLN A 373 23.95 -13.14 19.90
C GLN A 373 24.27 -12.11 21.02
N GLN A 374 24.93 -11.00 20.70
CA GLN A 374 25.20 -9.92 21.68
C GLN A 374 24.00 -9.00 21.89
N SER A 375 23.15 -8.84 20.86
CA SER A 375 21.90 -8.08 20.91
C SER A 375 20.66 -8.95 21.09
N ASP A 376 20.71 -10.19 20.61
CA ASP A 376 19.62 -11.15 20.63
C ASP A 376 20.11 -12.51 21.16
N PRO A 377 20.00 -12.79 22.46
CA PRO A 377 20.50 -14.03 23.07
C PRO A 377 19.87 -15.32 22.51
N MET A 378 18.74 -15.21 21.81
CA MET A 378 18.06 -16.33 21.14
C MET A 378 18.57 -16.54 19.70
N TRP A 379 19.45 -15.68 19.18
CA TRP A 379 20.00 -15.82 17.83
C TRP A 379 20.77 -17.13 17.68
N LYS A 380 20.50 -17.84 16.59
CA LYS A 380 20.97 -19.20 16.37
C LYS A 380 22.36 -19.21 15.71
N ASP A 381 23.36 -19.79 16.38
CA ASP A 381 24.57 -20.22 15.69
C ASP A 381 24.32 -21.53 14.94
N ILE A 382 24.08 -21.39 13.64
CA ILE A 382 23.85 -22.48 12.69
C ILE A 382 24.74 -22.28 11.46
N TYR A 383 25.51 -23.32 11.13
CA TYR A 383 26.41 -23.33 9.98
C TYR A 383 26.55 -24.77 9.46
N PRO A 384 26.42 -25.02 8.14
CA PRO A 384 26.01 -24.07 7.10
C PRO A 384 24.58 -23.56 7.30
N ARG A 385 24.30 -22.29 6.96
CA ARG A 385 22.95 -21.70 6.88
C ARG A 385 22.21 -22.12 5.61
N PHE A 386 22.97 -22.55 4.60
CA PHE A 386 22.51 -23.18 3.36
C PHE A 386 23.16 -24.57 3.23
N PRO A 387 22.69 -25.59 4.00
CA PRO A 387 23.03 -26.99 3.78
C PRO A 387 22.72 -27.44 2.35
N LYS A 388 23.42 -28.49 1.89
CA LYS A 388 23.11 -29.16 0.62
C LYS A 388 21.88 -30.06 0.76
N SER A 389 21.17 -30.27 -0.34
CA SER A 389 20.14 -31.31 -0.46
C SER A 389 20.73 -32.73 -0.46
N LYS A 390 19.88 -33.73 -0.19
CA LYS A 390 20.25 -35.16 -0.13
C LYS A 390 20.83 -35.72 -1.45
N ASP A 391 20.43 -35.15 -2.59
CA ASP A 391 20.93 -35.48 -3.93
C ASP A 391 22.16 -34.64 -4.35
N GLY A 392 22.52 -33.62 -3.57
CA GLY A 392 23.66 -32.73 -3.81
C GLY A 392 23.44 -31.65 -4.88
N ASN A 393 22.30 -31.63 -5.57
CA ASN A 393 22.01 -30.72 -6.69
C ASN A 393 21.64 -29.29 -6.25
N TYR A 394 21.24 -29.11 -4.99
CA TYR A 394 20.71 -27.85 -4.47
C TYR A 394 21.30 -27.51 -3.10
N ARG A 395 21.07 -26.27 -2.67
CA ARG A 395 21.16 -25.84 -1.28
C ARG A 395 19.83 -25.26 -0.84
N TRP A 396 19.53 -25.34 0.46
CA TRP A 396 18.29 -24.82 1.02
C TRP A 396 18.55 -24.05 2.31
N LYS A 397 17.85 -22.92 2.51
CA LYS A 397 18.05 -22.02 3.67
C LYS A 397 17.31 -22.55 4.89
N CYS A 398 18.04 -22.76 5.97
CA CYS A 398 17.53 -23.22 7.27
C CYS A 398 17.30 -22.06 8.25
N ASP A 399 16.93 -22.40 9.49
CA ASP A 399 16.42 -21.50 10.53
C ASP A 399 15.28 -20.63 10.01
N THR A 400 14.17 -21.34 9.76
CA THR A 400 12.90 -20.90 9.17
C THR A 400 12.08 -20.05 10.14
N SER A 401 11.55 -18.94 9.65
CA SER A 401 10.77 -17.99 10.43
C SER A 401 9.27 -18.35 10.46
N SER A 402 8.51 -17.77 11.40
CA SER A 402 7.09 -18.08 11.63
C SER A 402 6.14 -17.51 10.57
N ASP A 403 6.56 -16.44 9.90
CA ASP A 403 5.91 -15.80 8.76
C ASP A 403 5.79 -16.73 7.53
N GLU A 404 6.79 -17.57 7.29
CA GLU A 404 6.74 -18.68 6.31
C GLU A 404 5.55 -19.59 6.60
N LEU A 405 5.35 -19.98 7.86
CA LEU A 405 4.23 -20.83 8.26
C LEU A 405 2.89 -20.08 8.15
N ALA A 406 2.84 -18.80 8.53
CA ALA A 406 1.65 -17.97 8.36
C ALA A 406 1.21 -17.88 6.89
N GLY A 407 2.14 -17.63 5.97
CA GLY A 407 1.88 -17.62 4.52
C GLY A 407 1.49 -19.01 3.99
N HIS A 408 2.24 -20.05 4.36
CA HIS A 408 1.98 -21.43 3.94
C HIS A 408 0.60 -21.94 4.37
N PHE A 409 0.22 -21.82 5.64
CA PHE A 409 -1.07 -22.33 6.11
C PHE A 409 -2.27 -21.53 5.58
N PHE A 410 -2.11 -20.21 5.40
CA PHE A 410 -3.10 -19.37 4.69
C PHE A 410 -3.33 -19.88 3.26
N PHE A 411 -2.25 -20.11 2.51
CA PHE A 411 -2.35 -20.61 1.14
C PHE A 411 -2.86 -22.06 1.07
N TYR A 412 -2.40 -22.97 1.92
CA TYR A 412 -2.81 -24.38 1.86
C TYR A 412 -4.31 -24.60 2.07
N GLY A 413 -4.95 -23.86 3.01
CA GLY A 413 -6.40 -23.90 3.17
C GLY A 413 -7.13 -23.38 1.92
N ILE A 414 -6.73 -22.20 1.42
CA ILE A 414 -7.29 -21.58 0.22
C ILE A 414 -7.13 -22.50 -1.01
N TYR A 415 -5.97 -23.11 -1.22
CA TYR A 415 -5.70 -24.01 -2.33
C TYR A 415 -6.52 -25.31 -2.23
N TYR A 416 -6.66 -25.89 -1.03
CA TYR A 416 -7.45 -27.10 -0.80
C TYR A 416 -8.94 -26.91 -1.11
N ASP A 417 -9.51 -25.76 -0.73
CA ASP A 417 -10.90 -25.42 -0.99
C ASP A 417 -11.12 -25.00 -2.47
N LEU A 418 -10.31 -24.05 -2.94
CA LEU A 418 -10.56 -23.34 -4.19
C LEU A 418 -9.96 -24.02 -5.42
N VAL A 419 -8.82 -24.71 -5.30
CA VAL A 419 -8.04 -25.19 -6.46
C VAL A 419 -8.03 -26.71 -6.58
N ALA A 420 -7.74 -27.43 -5.50
CA ALA A 420 -7.65 -28.90 -5.50
C ALA A 420 -9.04 -29.54 -5.68
N LYS A 421 -9.25 -30.28 -6.77
CA LYS A 421 -10.51 -30.96 -7.11
C LYS A 421 -10.39 -32.48 -7.16
N THR A 422 -9.24 -33.04 -7.53
CA THR A 422 -9.04 -34.50 -7.49
C THR A 422 -8.60 -34.97 -6.10
N ASP A 423 -8.76 -36.26 -5.83
CA ASP A 423 -8.31 -36.86 -4.56
C ASP A 423 -6.78 -36.85 -4.45
N GLU A 424 -6.04 -36.97 -5.55
CA GLU A 424 -4.58 -36.86 -5.59
C GLU A 424 -4.09 -35.44 -5.27
N GLU A 425 -4.73 -34.42 -5.85
CA GLU A 425 -4.43 -33.01 -5.55
C GLU A 425 -4.66 -32.73 -4.06
N LYS A 426 -5.82 -33.14 -3.54
CA LYS A 426 -6.17 -32.97 -2.12
C LYS A 426 -5.24 -33.74 -1.19
N LYS A 427 -4.90 -34.98 -1.54
CA LYS A 427 -3.96 -35.84 -0.81
C LYS A 427 -2.57 -35.20 -0.71
N ALA A 428 -2.10 -34.54 -1.76
CA ALA A 428 -0.82 -33.81 -1.73
C ALA A 428 -0.84 -32.66 -0.70
N VAL A 429 -1.93 -31.87 -0.62
CA VAL A 429 -2.08 -30.81 0.39
C VAL A 429 -2.16 -31.40 1.80
N GLN A 430 -2.95 -32.47 1.97
CA GLN A 430 -3.09 -33.17 3.24
C GLN A 430 -1.77 -33.68 3.78
N ASP A 431 -0.89 -34.18 2.92
CA ASP A 431 0.37 -34.78 3.34
C ASP A 431 1.42 -33.71 3.72
N VAL A 432 1.48 -32.57 3.03
CA VAL A 432 2.36 -31.45 3.44
C VAL A 432 1.86 -30.75 4.71
N VAL A 433 0.55 -30.50 4.82
CA VAL A 433 -0.06 -29.91 6.02
C VAL A 433 0.11 -30.84 7.23
N ARG A 434 -0.10 -32.15 7.06
CA ARG A 434 0.16 -33.15 8.10
C ARG A 434 1.63 -33.18 8.51
N ALA A 435 2.56 -33.17 7.55
CA ALA A 435 3.99 -33.22 7.85
C ALA A 435 4.44 -32.03 8.72
N ILE A 436 4.05 -30.79 8.37
CA ILE A 436 4.41 -29.60 9.16
C ILE A 436 3.70 -29.58 10.52
N THR A 437 2.41 -29.92 10.58
CA THR A 437 1.66 -29.84 11.85
C THR A 437 2.10 -30.93 12.83
N ASP A 438 2.36 -32.15 12.34
CA ASP A 438 2.88 -33.26 13.15
C ASP A 438 4.34 -32.99 13.58
N HIS A 439 5.11 -32.24 12.78
CA HIS A 439 6.43 -31.72 13.18
C HIS A 439 6.34 -30.76 14.37
N LEU A 440 5.44 -29.77 14.32
CA LEU A 440 5.25 -28.83 15.43
C LEU A 440 4.82 -29.59 16.70
N ILE A 441 3.85 -30.50 16.59
CA ILE A 441 3.33 -31.26 17.74
C ILE A 441 4.39 -32.16 18.37
N ARG A 442 5.15 -32.94 17.57
CA ARG A 442 6.16 -33.89 18.11
C ARG A 442 7.33 -33.20 18.82
N HIS A 443 7.57 -31.93 18.53
CA HIS A 443 8.60 -31.10 19.16
C HIS A 443 8.06 -30.15 20.25
N GLY A 444 6.79 -30.31 20.67
CA GLY A 444 6.20 -29.50 21.74
C GLY A 444 5.87 -28.07 21.30
N TYR A 445 5.22 -27.95 20.14
CA TYR A 445 4.85 -26.71 19.44
C TYR A 445 6.04 -25.84 19.05
N LYS A 446 7.13 -26.49 18.62
CA LYS A 446 8.38 -25.83 18.20
C LYS A 446 8.75 -26.28 16.80
N LEU A 447 9.12 -25.34 15.95
CA LEU A 447 9.73 -25.61 14.65
C LEU A 447 11.22 -25.87 14.88
N VAL A 448 11.61 -27.14 14.81
CA VAL A 448 12.97 -27.63 15.11
C VAL A 448 13.69 -27.97 13.82
N ASP A 449 14.92 -27.50 13.70
CA ASP A 449 15.69 -27.53 12.46
C ASP A 449 16.55 -28.80 12.35
N HIS A 450 17.27 -28.94 11.23
CA HIS A 450 18.18 -30.06 10.97
C HIS A 450 19.38 -30.19 11.93
N ASP A 451 19.60 -29.20 12.81
CA ASP A 451 20.61 -29.25 13.88
C ASP A 451 20.02 -29.69 15.24
N GLY A 452 18.73 -30.03 15.28
CA GLY A 452 18.02 -30.45 16.49
C GLY A 452 17.64 -29.30 17.43
N LYS A 453 17.81 -28.04 17.03
CA LYS A 453 17.43 -26.86 17.81
C LYS A 453 16.22 -26.15 17.21
N VAL A 454 15.42 -25.50 18.05
CA VAL A 454 14.35 -24.59 17.61
C VAL A 454 14.92 -23.48 16.71
N THR A 455 14.08 -23.02 15.78
CA THR A 455 14.33 -21.83 14.96
C THR A 455 14.14 -20.54 15.76
N ARG A 456 14.70 -19.41 15.30
CA ARG A 456 14.65 -18.15 16.05
C ARG A 456 13.22 -17.64 16.32
N TRP A 457 12.29 -17.82 15.38
CA TRP A 457 10.93 -17.28 15.47
C TRP A 457 9.83 -18.33 15.54
N GLY A 458 10.15 -19.62 15.34
CA GLY A 458 9.21 -20.72 15.31
C GLY A 458 8.99 -21.43 16.65
N ASP A 459 9.09 -20.73 17.79
CA ASP A 459 8.64 -21.26 19.08
C ASP A 459 7.20 -20.79 19.37
N PHE A 460 6.28 -21.74 19.42
CA PHE A 460 4.86 -21.53 19.69
C PHE A 460 4.43 -22.22 21.00
N SER A 461 5.39 -22.52 21.88
CA SER A 461 5.17 -23.37 23.06
C SER A 461 4.71 -22.62 24.30
N PRO A 462 3.99 -23.29 25.23
CA PRO A 462 3.58 -22.68 26.48
C PRO A 462 4.77 -22.28 27.36
N GLU A 463 5.90 -22.99 27.27
CA GLU A 463 7.11 -22.63 28.01
C GLU A 463 7.66 -21.28 27.58
N TYR A 464 7.71 -21.02 26.26
CA TYR A 464 8.20 -19.77 25.70
C TYR A 464 7.28 -18.59 26.03
N PHE A 465 5.96 -18.78 25.93
CA PHE A 465 4.96 -17.73 26.21
C PHE A 465 4.87 -17.33 27.69
N ASN A 466 5.35 -18.19 28.61
CA ASN A 466 5.49 -17.89 30.03
C ASN A 466 6.92 -17.43 30.41
N SER A 467 7.80 -17.23 29.42
CA SER A 467 9.16 -16.69 29.62
C SER A 467 9.21 -15.18 29.38
N VAL A 468 10.26 -14.53 29.90
CA VAL A 468 10.55 -13.11 29.62
C VAL A 468 10.94 -12.82 28.16
N TYR A 469 11.12 -13.85 27.32
CA TYR A 469 11.55 -13.74 25.93
C TYR A 469 10.43 -13.95 24.90
N GLY A 470 9.22 -14.33 25.34
CA GLY A 470 8.06 -14.61 24.47
C GLY A 470 6.72 -14.15 25.05
N TYR A 471 6.74 -13.35 26.12
CA TYR A 471 5.55 -12.74 26.73
C TYR A 471 4.86 -11.73 25.78
N ASP A 472 5.65 -11.04 24.98
CA ASP A 472 5.28 -10.18 23.86
C ASP A 472 4.68 -11.04 22.71
N GLN A 473 5.44 -12.06 22.26
CA GLN A 473 5.09 -12.89 21.11
C GLN A 473 3.86 -13.77 21.32
N ARG A 474 3.48 -14.09 22.56
CA ARG A 474 2.37 -15.02 22.87
C ARG A 474 1.04 -14.65 22.21
N GLY A 475 0.77 -13.36 21.97
CA GLY A 475 -0.45 -12.92 21.29
C GLY A 475 -0.51 -13.45 19.86
N LEU A 476 0.53 -13.14 19.07
CA LEU A 476 0.63 -13.52 17.67
C LEU A 476 0.90 -15.02 17.50
N ASN A 477 1.84 -15.58 18.28
CA ASN A 477 2.24 -16.98 18.13
C ASN A 477 1.15 -17.96 18.60
N SER A 478 0.33 -17.61 19.61
CA SER A 478 -0.84 -18.45 19.97
C SER A 478 -1.91 -18.45 18.88
N MET A 479 -2.16 -17.29 18.26
CA MET A 479 -3.06 -17.15 17.12
C MET A 479 -2.57 -17.94 15.90
N MET A 480 -1.28 -17.86 15.57
CA MET A 480 -0.66 -18.65 14.50
C MET A 480 -0.82 -20.16 14.77
N MET A 481 -0.44 -20.64 15.96
CA MET A 481 -0.52 -22.07 16.30
C MET A 481 -1.96 -22.61 16.27
N LEU A 482 -2.94 -21.85 16.77
CA LEU A 482 -4.35 -22.24 16.67
C LEU A 482 -4.86 -22.21 15.22
N SER A 483 -4.40 -21.26 14.39
CA SER A 483 -4.71 -21.25 12.95
C SER A 483 -4.19 -22.49 12.25
N PHE A 484 -2.91 -22.86 12.49
CA PHE A 484 -2.29 -24.04 11.90
C PHE A 484 -3.06 -25.33 12.25
N LEU A 485 -3.51 -25.46 13.50
CA LEU A 485 -4.31 -26.60 13.96
C LEU A 485 -5.73 -26.61 13.36
N ASN A 486 -6.42 -25.47 13.28
CA ASN A 486 -7.75 -25.38 12.65
C ASN A 486 -7.67 -25.67 11.13
N VAL A 487 -6.66 -25.17 10.43
CA VAL A 487 -6.40 -25.50 9.01
C VAL A 487 -6.04 -26.99 8.85
N ALA A 488 -5.20 -27.55 9.72
CA ALA A 488 -4.85 -28.97 9.66
C ALA A 488 -6.05 -29.89 9.90
N LYS A 489 -6.91 -29.56 10.88
CA LYS A 489 -8.21 -30.22 11.12
C LYS A 489 -9.08 -30.22 9.86
N HIS A 490 -9.26 -29.05 9.24
CA HIS A 490 -10.10 -28.88 8.03
C HIS A 490 -9.55 -29.64 6.82
N VAL A 491 -8.27 -29.45 6.49
CA VAL A 491 -7.64 -30.04 5.30
C VAL A 491 -7.55 -31.57 5.41
N THR A 492 -7.18 -32.10 6.58
CA THR A 492 -6.89 -33.54 6.75
C THR A 492 -8.05 -34.38 7.28
N GLY A 493 -9.05 -33.77 7.93
CA GLY A 493 -10.09 -34.47 8.68
C GLY A 493 -9.60 -35.17 9.97
N ASP A 494 -8.33 -35.02 10.36
CA ASP A 494 -7.74 -35.69 11.52
C ASP A 494 -8.08 -34.94 12.81
N ASN A 495 -8.90 -35.56 13.66
CA ASN A 495 -9.39 -34.95 14.90
C ASN A 495 -8.29 -34.70 15.95
N LYS A 496 -7.08 -35.26 15.79
CA LYS A 496 -5.97 -35.00 16.74
C LYS A 496 -5.61 -33.52 16.83
N TYR A 497 -5.74 -32.78 15.73
CA TYR A 497 -5.44 -31.34 15.69
C TYR A 497 -6.43 -30.52 16.53
N ASP A 498 -7.69 -30.96 16.60
CA ASP A 498 -8.71 -30.34 17.44
C ASP A 498 -8.44 -30.61 18.93
N LEU A 499 -7.99 -31.83 19.28
CA LEU A 499 -7.60 -32.20 20.64
C LEU A 499 -6.37 -31.41 21.13
N GLU A 500 -5.37 -31.21 20.27
CA GLU A 500 -4.21 -30.38 20.58
C GLU A 500 -4.59 -28.88 20.67
N ALA A 501 -5.47 -28.38 19.79
CA ALA A 501 -5.98 -27.02 19.91
C ALA A 501 -6.76 -26.82 21.22
N ASP A 502 -7.61 -27.77 21.61
CA ASP A 502 -8.37 -27.72 22.85
C ASP A 502 -7.48 -27.79 24.11
N LYS A 503 -6.41 -28.57 24.08
CA LYS A 503 -5.37 -28.58 25.11
C LYS A 503 -4.72 -27.20 25.24
N LEU A 504 -4.30 -26.58 24.14
CA LEU A 504 -3.72 -25.22 24.11
C LEU A 504 -4.72 -24.14 24.58
N ARG A 505 -6.00 -24.26 24.22
CA ARG A 505 -7.08 -23.38 24.71
C ARG A 505 -7.29 -23.54 26.22
N LYS A 506 -7.51 -24.77 26.70
CA LYS A 506 -8.03 -25.07 28.05
C LYS A 506 -6.96 -25.14 29.15
N GLN A 507 -5.73 -25.52 28.81
CA GLN A 507 -4.62 -25.62 29.79
C GLN A 507 -3.70 -24.40 29.77
N TYR A 508 -3.58 -23.73 28.61
CA TYR A 508 -2.59 -22.67 28.40
C TYR A 508 -3.18 -21.35 27.89
N ASN A 509 -4.51 -21.22 27.83
CA ASN A 509 -5.24 -19.99 27.51
C ASN A 509 -4.96 -19.37 26.12
N TYR A 510 -4.55 -20.15 25.12
CA TYR A 510 -4.15 -19.61 23.80
C TYR A 510 -5.26 -18.76 23.14
N HIS A 511 -6.53 -19.16 23.26
CA HIS A 511 -7.68 -18.36 22.80
C HIS A 511 -7.83 -16.99 23.48
N ILE A 512 -7.35 -16.81 24.72
CA ILE A 512 -7.35 -15.53 25.43
C ILE A 512 -6.18 -14.66 24.95
N PHE A 513 -4.99 -15.24 24.76
CA PHE A 513 -3.85 -14.52 24.18
C PHE A 513 -4.17 -14.02 22.76
N ALA A 514 -4.84 -14.85 21.95
CA ALA A 514 -5.30 -14.51 20.60
C ALA A 514 -6.36 -13.38 20.54
N LEU A 515 -6.93 -12.91 21.66
CA LEU A 515 -7.78 -11.68 21.68
C LEU A 515 -6.97 -10.40 21.45
N HIS A 516 -5.68 -10.43 21.79
CA HIS A 516 -4.73 -9.34 21.61
C HIS A 516 -3.54 -9.85 20.77
N PRO A 517 -3.76 -10.14 19.47
CA PRO A 517 -2.82 -10.90 18.66
C PRO A 517 -1.62 -10.11 18.16
N LYS A 518 -1.53 -8.80 18.48
CA LYS A 518 -0.42 -7.94 18.09
C LYS A 518 -0.02 -7.02 19.25
N GLU A 519 1.28 -6.84 19.42
CA GLU A 519 1.84 -5.81 20.29
C GLU A 519 1.80 -4.42 19.62
N PHE A 520 1.36 -3.43 20.38
CA PHE A 520 1.24 -2.03 19.95
C PHE A 520 1.98 -1.05 20.88
N PHE A 521 2.63 -1.57 21.93
CA PHE A 521 3.46 -0.83 22.87
C PHE A 521 4.42 -1.81 23.57
N PRO A 522 5.71 -1.49 23.75
CA PRO A 522 6.35 -0.20 23.46
C PRO A 522 6.61 0.01 21.95
N PRO A 523 6.66 1.25 21.44
CA PRO A 523 6.66 1.52 19.99
C PRO A 523 7.81 0.86 19.22
N GLU A 524 8.97 0.71 19.86
CA GLU A 524 10.16 0.05 19.30
C GLU A 524 9.95 -1.43 18.94
N ASN A 525 8.97 -2.11 19.56
CA ASN A 525 8.61 -3.50 19.24
C ASN A 525 7.57 -3.60 18.09
N VAL A 526 6.93 -2.50 17.69
CA VAL A 526 5.74 -2.53 16.82
C VAL A 526 6.11 -2.71 15.35
N VAL A 527 6.39 -3.95 14.97
CA VAL A 527 6.77 -4.31 13.60
C VAL A 527 5.55 -4.34 12.65
N PRO A 528 5.68 -3.96 11.35
CA PRO A 528 4.52 -3.83 10.46
C PRO A 528 4.13 -5.14 9.76
N TRP A 529 5.08 -6.03 9.52
CA TRP A 529 4.84 -7.31 8.82
C TRP A 529 3.94 -8.25 9.61
N ASP A 530 3.96 -8.21 10.94
CA ASP A 530 3.06 -8.96 11.83
C ASP A 530 1.58 -8.73 11.54
N ASN A 531 1.21 -7.60 10.91
CA ASN A 531 -0.15 -7.37 10.43
C ASN A 531 -0.57 -8.45 9.41
N ASN A 532 0.34 -8.87 8.53
CA ASN A 532 0.09 -9.96 7.58
C ASN A 532 -0.04 -11.29 8.32
N LEU A 533 0.88 -11.61 9.25
CA LEU A 533 0.86 -12.87 10.02
C LEU A 533 -0.46 -13.00 10.81
N CYS A 534 -0.85 -11.93 11.50
CA CYS A 534 -2.09 -11.83 12.27
C CYS A 534 -3.33 -12.03 11.38
N LEU A 535 -3.46 -11.25 10.31
CA LEU A 535 -4.67 -11.27 9.48
C LEU A 535 -4.79 -12.55 8.63
N MET A 536 -3.68 -13.08 8.11
CA MET A 536 -3.64 -14.39 7.45
C MET A 536 -4.02 -15.52 8.42
N SER A 537 -3.58 -15.45 9.67
CA SER A 537 -3.96 -16.42 10.71
C SER A 537 -5.41 -16.30 11.14
N LEU A 538 -5.94 -15.08 11.27
CA LEU A 538 -7.37 -14.83 11.50
C LEU A 538 -8.23 -15.38 10.36
N TYR A 539 -7.75 -15.35 9.12
CA TYR A 539 -8.47 -15.93 7.99
C TYR A 539 -8.57 -17.46 8.08
N GLY A 540 -7.51 -18.16 8.54
CA GLY A 540 -7.58 -19.58 8.85
C GLY A 540 -8.51 -19.89 10.03
N LEU A 541 -8.35 -19.17 11.14
CA LEU A 541 -9.18 -19.32 12.34
C LEU A 541 -10.68 -19.11 12.05
N ILE A 542 -11.07 -17.93 11.57
CA ILE A 542 -12.47 -17.56 11.40
C ILE A 542 -13.12 -18.35 10.26
N ASN A 543 -12.36 -18.88 9.29
CA ASN A 543 -12.97 -19.72 8.26
C ASN A 543 -13.30 -21.14 8.70
N TYR A 544 -12.46 -21.75 9.53
CA TYR A 544 -12.53 -23.17 9.87
C TYR A 544 -12.92 -23.46 11.33
N GLU A 545 -13.06 -22.42 12.18
CA GLU A 545 -13.60 -22.56 13.53
C GLU A 545 -15.09 -22.90 13.52
N THR A 546 -15.48 -23.81 14.41
CA THR A 546 -16.84 -24.35 14.54
C THR A 546 -17.49 -24.03 15.88
N ASP A 547 -16.71 -23.65 16.91
CA ASP A 547 -17.29 -23.20 18.18
C ASP A 547 -17.82 -21.75 18.07
N PRO A 548 -19.12 -21.50 18.31
CA PRO A 548 -19.72 -20.17 18.23
C PRO A 548 -19.14 -19.17 19.25
N SER A 549 -18.62 -19.66 20.38
CA SER A 549 -17.95 -18.85 21.41
C SER A 549 -16.56 -18.41 20.92
N LEU A 550 -15.79 -19.32 20.33
CA LEU A 550 -14.48 -19.00 19.75
C LEU A 550 -14.61 -18.08 18.53
N LEU A 551 -15.62 -18.29 17.67
CA LEU A 551 -15.93 -17.38 16.55
C LEU A 551 -16.22 -15.94 17.03
N LEU A 552 -16.91 -15.78 18.17
CA LEU A 552 -17.10 -14.47 18.80
C LEU A 552 -15.77 -13.87 19.28
N MET A 553 -14.94 -14.66 19.99
CA MET A 553 -13.62 -14.20 20.45
C MET A 553 -12.72 -13.78 19.29
N TYR A 554 -12.60 -14.58 18.23
CA TYR A 554 -11.81 -14.23 17.05
C TYR A 554 -12.40 -13.04 16.28
N ARG A 555 -13.72 -12.85 16.30
CA ARG A 555 -14.36 -11.64 15.74
C ARG A 555 -13.98 -10.36 16.50
N GLN A 556 -13.82 -10.44 17.83
CA GLN A 556 -13.28 -9.34 18.65
C GLN A 556 -11.77 -9.13 18.38
N ALA A 557 -10.98 -10.20 18.31
CA ALA A 557 -9.56 -10.12 17.97
C ALA A 557 -9.32 -9.40 16.63
N LEU A 558 -10.19 -9.66 15.65
CA LEU A 558 -10.18 -8.99 14.35
C LEU A 558 -10.45 -7.47 14.45
N GLU A 559 -11.35 -7.01 15.32
CA GLU A 559 -11.50 -5.56 15.59
C GLU A 559 -10.25 -4.99 16.26
N THR A 560 -9.71 -5.66 17.28
CA THR A 560 -8.50 -5.22 17.99
C THR A 560 -7.33 -5.05 17.02
N ALA A 561 -7.10 -6.00 16.11
CA ALA A 561 -6.09 -5.88 15.07
C ALA A 561 -6.38 -4.74 14.08
N TRP A 562 -7.64 -4.59 13.67
CA TRP A 562 -8.04 -3.63 12.64
C TRP A 562 -7.98 -2.17 13.07
N LEU A 563 -8.38 -1.86 14.32
CA LEU A 563 -8.41 -0.50 14.86
C LEU A 563 -7.10 0.25 14.70
N HIS A 564 -5.96 -0.42 14.85
CA HIS A 564 -4.63 0.17 14.76
C HIS A 564 -4.10 0.31 13.32
N VAL A 565 -4.63 -0.44 12.35
CA VAL A 565 -4.07 -0.50 10.97
C VAL A 565 -5.00 0.08 9.90
N SER A 566 -6.31 0.19 10.17
CA SER A 566 -7.35 0.73 9.28
C SER A 566 -7.00 2.08 8.63
N LYS A 567 -6.36 2.97 9.39
CA LYS A 567 -5.90 4.28 8.92
C LYS A 567 -4.78 4.25 7.88
N GLN A 568 -4.19 3.09 7.59
CA GLN A 568 -3.13 2.97 6.57
C GLN A 568 -3.66 2.79 5.14
N LYS A 569 -4.97 2.51 4.96
CA LYS A 569 -5.62 2.20 3.67
C LYS A 569 -4.81 1.19 2.85
N ASN A 570 -4.80 -0.06 3.30
CA ASN A 570 -3.97 -1.13 2.74
C ASN A 570 -4.89 -2.21 2.17
N ALA A 571 -4.97 -2.32 0.84
CA ALA A 571 -5.96 -3.15 0.16
C ALA A 571 -6.00 -4.60 0.65
N PHE A 572 -4.87 -5.18 1.07
CA PHE A 572 -4.84 -6.54 1.61
C PHE A 572 -5.46 -6.62 3.02
N TRP A 573 -5.12 -5.69 3.91
CA TRP A 573 -5.69 -5.63 5.26
C TRP A 573 -7.18 -5.23 5.25
N ASP A 574 -7.57 -4.29 4.39
CA ASP A 574 -8.97 -3.89 4.18
C ASP A 574 -9.81 -5.09 3.66
N ALA A 575 -9.32 -5.83 2.65
CA ALA A 575 -10.03 -6.95 2.05
C ALA A 575 -10.15 -8.17 2.99
N ILE A 576 -9.08 -8.52 3.71
CA ILE A 576 -9.08 -9.65 4.62
C ILE A 576 -9.98 -9.38 5.84
N TYR A 577 -9.97 -8.17 6.41
CA TYR A 577 -10.94 -7.78 7.43
C TYR A 577 -12.37 -7.86 6.91
N GLN A 578 -12.65 -7.23 5.76
CA GLN A 578 -14.02 -7.11 5.27
C GLN A 578 -14.62 -8.46 4.84
N SER A 579 -13.82 -9.39 4.29
CA SER A 579 -14.30 -10.76 4.00
C SER A 579 -14.74 -11.51 5.27
N LEU A 580 -13.98 -11.37 6.37
CA LEU A 580 -14.28 -12.03 7.64
C LEU A 580 -15.42 -11.35 8.42
N ALA A 581 -15.51 -10.01 8.36
CA ALA A 581 -16.64 -9.25 8.92
C ALA A 581 -17.95 -9.54 8.17
N ASN A 582 -17.90 -9.73 6.84
CA ASN A 582 -19.03 -10.17 6.03
C ASN A 582 -19.45 -11.60 6.39
N LYS A 583 -18.51 -12.54 6.55
CA LYS A 583 -18.80 -13.92 7.01
C LYS A 583 -19.49 -13.93 8.38
N PHE A 584 -18.99 -13.15 9.34
CA PHE A 584 -19.62 -13.00 10.66
C PHE A 584 -21.04 -12.41 10.57
N THR A 585 -21.22 -11.39 9.73
CA THR A 585 -22.54 -10.80 9.48
C THR A 585 -23.52 -11.82 8.90
N GLY A 586 -23.08 -12.66 7.97
CA GLY A 586 -23.88 -13.77 7.43
C GLY A 586 -24.29 -14.79 8.48
N LEU A 587 -23.40 -15.15 9.41
CA LEU A 587 -23.72 -16.02 10.55
C LEU A 587 -24.74 -15.36 11.49
N ALA A 588 -24.62 -14.07 11.75
CA ALA A 588 -25.57 -13.32 12.57
C ALA A 588 -26.96 -13.19 11.90
N ASP A 589 -27.02 -12.89 10.59
CA ASP A 589 -28.27 -12.89 9.81
C ASP A 589 -28.94 -14.30 9.77
N GLN A 590 -28.13 -15.37 9.82
CA GLN A 590 -28.59 -16.76 9.96
C GLN A 590 -28.96 -17.16 11.42
N LYS A 591 -28.96 -16.20 12.36
CA LYS A 591 -29.23 -16.44 13.79
C LYS A 591 -28.28 -17.45 14.46
N TYR A 592 -27.08 -17.65 13.92
CA TYR A 592 -26.15 -18.71 14.35
C TYR A 592 -25.76 -18.63 15.84
N PHE A 593 -25.81 -17.45 16.45
CA PHE A 593 -25.50 -17.23 17.86
C PHE A 593 -26.73 -17.26 18.80
N GLU A 594 -27.96 -17.28 18.27
CA GLU A 594 -29.19 -17.28 19.07
C GLU A 594 -29.47 -18.66 19.72
N GLY A 595 -30.17 -18.66 20.86
CA GLY A 595 -30.63 -19.88 21.54
C GLY A 595 -29.55 -20.77 22.13
N LYS A 596 -28.27 -20.37 22.05
CA LYS A 596 -27.11 -21.10 22.58
C LYS A 596 -26.70 -20.56 23.96
N ASN A 597 -26.24 -21.44 24.84
CA ASN A 597 -25.71 -21.08 26.17
C ASN A 597 -24.24 -20.59 26.07
N LEU A 598 -24.02 -19.49 25.35
CA LEU A 598 -22.70 -18.91 25.13
C LEU A 598 -22.30 -18.06 26.35
N PHE A 599 -21.06 -18.23 26.84
CA PHE A 599 -20.49 -17.49 27.97
C PHE A 599 -21.44 -17.41 29.18
N PRO A 600 -21.80 -18.55 29.82
CA PRO A 600 -22.82 -18.57 30.88
C PRO A 600 -22.50 -17.66 32.09
N GLU A 601 -21.22 -17.43 32.39
CA GLU A 601 -20.76 -16.51 33.45
C GLU A 601 -20.92 -15.02 33.07
N ASN A 602 -21.03 -14.71 31.77
CA ASN A 602 -21.25 -13.37 31.23
C ASN A 602 -22.22 -13.41 30.03
N HIS A 603 -23.47 -13.75 30.31
CA HIS A 603 -24.54 -13.92 29.30
C HIS A 603 -24.84 -12.67 28.45
N LEU A 604 -24.30 -11.50 28.83
CA LEU A 604 -24.42 -10.25 28.06
C LEU A 604 -23.33 -10.10 26.98
N TYR A 605 -22.21 -10.82 27.09
CA TYR A 605 -21.07 -10.68 26.17
C TYR A 605 -21.43 -11.04 24.73
N ALA A 606 -22.00 -12.22 24.50
CA ALA A 606 -22.35 -12.67 23.15
C ALA A 606 -23.40 -11.77 22.46
N PRO A 607 -24.54 -11.40 23.10
CA PRO A 607 -25.48 -10.44 22.52
C PRO A 607 -24.85 -9.07 22.22
N SER A 608 -24.03 -8.55 23.14
CA SER A 608 -23.36 -7.24 23.00
C SER A 608 -22.38 -7.24 21.83
N LEU A 609 -21.55 -8.29 21.71
CA LEU A 609 -20.57 -8.40 20.62
C LEU A 609 -21.23 -8.67 19.26
N VAL A 610 -22.28 -9.50 19.21
CA VAL A 610 -23.08 -9.64 17.98
C VAL A 610 -23.65 -8.29 17.58
N GLN A 611 -24.23 -7.52 18.52
CA GLN A 611 -24.80 -6.21 18.23
C GLN A 611 -23.75 -5.18 17.75
N SER A 612 -22.55 -5.16 18.32
CA SER A 612 -21.50 -4.19 17.95
C SER A 612 -20.75 -4.55 16.67
N CYS A 613 -20.54 -5.84 16.39
CA CYS A 613 -19.82 -6.32 15.21
C CYS A 613 -20.71 -6.62 13.99
N TYR A 614 -22.04 -6.64 14.14
CA TYR A 614 -23.00 -6.86 13.05
C TYR A 614 -23.04 -5.68 12.08
N LYS A 615 -22.73 -5.94 10.81
CA LYS A 615 -22.64 -4.89 9.76
C LYS A 615 -21.71 -3.74 10.15
N ALA A 616 -20.70 -4.03 10.99
CA ALA A 616 -19.62 -3.10 11.32
C ALA A 616 -18.97 -2.60 10.02
N SER A 617 -18.91 -1.28 9.87
CA SER A 617 -18.66 -0.64 8.59
C SER A 617 -17.17 -0.66 8.22
N ASN A 618 -16.85 -1.29 7.09
CA ASN A 618 -15.61 -1.02 6.37
C ASN A 618 -15.91 -0.28 5.06
N ASN A 619 -14.98 0.57 4.63
CA ASN A 619 -15.15 1.39 3.43
C ASN A 619 -14.46 0.74 2.22
N PRO A 620 -15.19 0.02 1.33
CA PRO A 620 -14.58 -0.66 0.18
C PRO A 620 -13.92 0.32 -0.82
N ALA A 621 -14.26 1.61 -0.75
CA ALA A 621 -13.56 2.64 -1.53
C ALA A 621 -12.07 2.78 -1.15
N PHE A 622 -11.62 2.36 0.04
CA PHE A 622 -10.19 2.36 0.40
C PHE A 622 -9.42 1.21 -0.26
N ILE A 623 -10.04 0.04 -0.45
CA ILE A 623 -9.49 -1.05 -1.29
C ILE A 623 -9.29 -0.51 -2.71
N LEU A 624 -10.32 0.09 -3.29
CA LEU A 624 -10.28 0.64 -4.64
C LEU A 624 -9.27 1.78 -4.79
N GLU A 625 -9.24 2.74 -3.86
CA GLU A 625 -8.27 3.84 -3.83
C GLU A 625 -6.82 3.32 -3.79
N ASN A 626 -6.53 2.34 -2.94
CA ASN A 626 -5.18 1.77 -2.83
C ASN A 626 -4.79 1.00 -4.10
N LEU A 627 -5.65 0.10 -4.61
CA LEU A 627 -5.40 -0.65 -5.85
C LEU A 627 -5.20 0.27 -7.06
N GLN A 628 -6.00 1.33 -7.19
CA GLN A 628 -5.83 2.32 -8.26
C GLN A 628 -4.49 3.06 -8.14
N LYS A 629 -4.08 3.44 -6.92
CA LYS A 629 -2.86 4.22 -6.68
C LYS A 629 -1.55 3.43 -6.73
N ILE A 630 -1.51 2.11 -6.47
CA ILE A 630 -0.28 1.31 -6.58
C ILE A 630 0.46 1.61 -7.91
N PRO A 631 1.71 2.09 -7.92
CA PRO A 631 2.43 2.44 -9.15
C PRO A 631 2.77 1.19 -10.00
N LEU A 632 3.03 1.37 -11.30
CA LEU A 632 3.36 0.25 -12.21
C LEU A 632 4.84 -0.17 -12.12
N ASP A 633 5.74 0.72 -11.73
CA ASP A 633 7.00 0.31 -11.12
C ASP A 633 6.73 -0.11 -9.66
N LEU A 634 7.33 -1.22 -9.25
CA LEU A 634 7.36 -1.64 -7.84
C LEU A 634 8.79 -1.55 -7.29
N ILE A 635 9.58 -0.61 -7.80
CA ILE A 635 10.90 -0.27 -7.27
C ILE A 635 10.72 0.38 -5.89
N GLY A 636 11.61 0.03 -4.96
CA GLY A 636 11.77 0.75 -3.69
C GLY A 636 12.57 2.03 -3.88
N TYR A 637 12.09 3.15 -3.31
CA TYR A 637 12.76 4.45 -3.41
C TYR A 637 13.03 5.05 -2.03
N THR A 638 14.17 5.73 -1.90
CA THR A 638 14.43 6.61 -0.76
C THR A 638 13.53 7.85 -0.84
N MET A 639 12.78 8.10 0.23
CA MET A 639 11.81 9.19 0.29
C MET A 639 11.71 9.74 1.71
N ASP A 640 11.78 11.07 1.85
CA ASP A 640 11.66 11.78 3.13
C ASP A 640 10.58 12.86 3.02
N ASN A 641 9.41 12.54 3.57
CA ASN A 641 8.22 13.37 3.63
C ASN A 641 8.12 14.22 4.92
N THR A 642 9.13 14.25 5.80
CA THR A 642 9.07 14.98 7.09
C THR A 642 8.96 16.51 6.96
N HIS A 643 9.19 17.06 5.77
CA HIS A 643 9.02 18.49 5.45
C HIS A 643 7.57 18.90 5.15
N ARG A 644 6.64 17.94 5.06
CA ARG A 644 5.29 18.18 4.56
C ARG A 644 4.45 19.00 5.54
N LEU A 645 3.75 19.98 5.01
CA LEU A 645 2.86 20.86 5.76
C LEU A 645 1.52 20.18 6.11
N ASP A 646 1.13 19.14 5.36
CA ASP A 646 -0.10 18.36 5.57
C ASP A 646 0.07 17.17 6.52
N ILE A 647 1.17 17.11 7.28
CA ILE A 647 1.48 16.02 8.22
C ILE A 647 1.29 16.44 9.69
N VAL A 648 0.79 15.51 10.48
CA VAL A 648 0.82 15.49 11.94
C VAL A 648 1.75 14.35 12.37
N PHE A 649 2.82 14.69 13.08
CA PHE A 649 3.73 13.70 13.67
C PHE A 649 3.05 12.95 14.81
N ASP A 650 3.41 11.68 14.99
CA ASP A 650 2.87 10.85 16.07
C ASP A 650 3.42 11.32 17.44
N PRO A 651 2.56 11.74 18.39
CA PRO A 651 2.99 12.26 19.68
C PRO A 651 3.24 11.16 20.74
N THR A 652 3.16 9.87 20.37
CA THR A 652 3.32 8.74 21.29
C THR A 652 4.72 8.73 21.94
N PRO A 653 4.82 8.67 23.29
CA PRO A 653 6.12 8.59 23.96
C PRO A 653 6.94 7.37 23.52
N GLY A 654 8.21 7.59 23.17
CA GLY A 654 9.13 6.56 22.67
C GLY A 654 9.09 6.35 21.15
N GLN A 655 8.11 6.91 20.45
CA GLN A 655 7.96 6.76 18.99
C GLN A 655 9.09 7.43 18.20
N ASP A 656 9.41 6.85 17.03
CA ASP A 656 10.38 7.43 16.09
C ASP A 656 9.88 8.79 15.55
N PRO A 657 10.71 9.85 15.56
CA PRO A 657 10.31 11.21 15.18
C PRO A 657 10.00 11.40 13.68
N THR A 658 10.16 10.36 12.86
CA THR A 658 9.77 10.32 11.44
C THR A 658 8.45 9.57 11.21
N LYS A 659 7.67 9.30 12.27
CA LYS A 659 6.33 8.71 12.19
C LYS A 659 5.24 9.79 12.18
N GLY A 660 4.19 9.56 11.40
CA GLY A 660 3.03 10.43 11.38
C GLY A 660 1.99 10.08 10.32
N TRP A 661 0.95 10.89 10.27
CA TRP A 661 -0.19 10.77 9.36
C TRP A 661 -0.56 12.13 8.77
N ARG A 662 -1.36 12.14 7.70
CA ARG A 662 -1.89 13.37 7.12
C ARG A 662 -2.89 14.06 8.05
N THR A 663 -3.17 15.33 7.83
CA THR A 663 -4.12 16.14 8.62
C THR A 663 -5.56 15.61 8.65
N ASP A 664 -5.93 14.67 7.76
CA ASP A 664 -7.19 13.92 7.80
C ASP A 664 -7.15 12.63 8.66
N GLY A 665 -6.00 12.32 9.26
CA GLY A 665 -5.80 11.18 10.17
C GLY A 665 -5.41 9.86 9.50
N TYR A 666 -5.14 9.86 8.19
CA TYR A 666 -4.72 8.67 7.43
C TYR A 666 -3.23 8.70 7.05
N ALA A 667 -2.67 7.53 6.73
CA ALA A 667 -1.35 7.45 6.12
C ALA A 667 -1.26 8.24 4.80
N LEU A 668 -0.03 8.50 4.35
CA LEU A 668 0.24 9.01 3.00
C LEU A 668 -0.41 8.10 1.93
N PRO A 669 -0.89 8.62 0.79
CA PRO A 669 -1.22 7.80 -0.36
C PRO A 669 -0.06 6.86 -0.74
N ILE A 670 -0.34 5.63 -1.16
CA ILE A 670 0.72 4.63 -1.46
C ILE A 670 1.68 5.08 -2.56
N ASP A 671 1.21 5.94 -3.47
CA ASP A 671 1.99 6.56 -4.54
C ASP A 671 2.80 7.80 -4.09
N GLU A 672 2.67 8.20 -2.83
CA GLU A 672 3.44 9.26 -2.16
C GLU A 672 4.41 8.71 -1.07
N ARG A 673 4.60 7.38 -1.03
CA ARG A 673 5.52 6.66 -0.13
C ARG A 673 6.77 6.15 -0.87
N GLY A 674 7.86 5.95 -0.11
CA GLY A 674 9.07 5.29 -0.62
C GLY A 674 8.84 3.81 -0.93
N HIS A 675 8.11 3.12 -0.05
CA HIS A 675 7.67 1.74 -0.24
C HIS A 675 6.33 1.63 -0.97
N VAL A 676 6.16 0.50 -1.66
CA VAL A 676 4.88 0.05 -2.26
C VAL A 676 4.37 -1.25 -1.63
N ARG A 677 5.21 -1.92 -0.82
CA ARG A 677 4.86 -3.17 -0.16
C ARG A 677 3.85 -2.97 0.96
N GLN A 678 3.07 -4.02 1.23
CA GLN A 678 1.98 -4.03 2.21
C GLN A 678 2.39 -4.51 3.60
N ASP A 679 3.61 -5.00 3.78
CA ASP A 679 4.24 -5.42 5.04
C ASP A 679 5.14 -4.32 5.66
N ARG A 680 4.83 -3.06 5.33
CA ARG A 680 5.60 -1.86 5.67
C ARG A 680 4.66 -0.83 6.29
N ASP A 681 5.20 -0.03 7.20
CA ASP A 681 4.42 0.96 7.93
C ASP A 681 4.09 2.19 7.07
N GLY A 682 2.81 2.36 6.71
CA GLY A 682 2.31 3.55 6.02
C GLY A 682 2.42 4.85 6.80
N PHE A 683 2.71 4.81 8.11
CA PHE A 683 3.02 5.99 8.91
C PHE A 683 4.51 6.38 8.91
N ALA A 684 5.39 5.63 8.24
CA ALA A 684 6.79 6.01 8.05
C ALA A 684 6.90 7.16 7.03
N LEU A 685 7.15 8.39 7.51
CA LEU A 685 7.32 9.57 6.65
C LEU A 685 8.67 9.54 5.94
N ARG A 686 9.69 8.95 6.58
CA ARG A 686 11.01 8.72 6.01
C ARG A 686 11.25 7.22 5.89
N LEU A 687 11.59 6.77 4.68
CA LEU A 687 11.98 5.38 4.42
C LEU A 687 12.98 5.29 3.28
N SER A 688 13.81 4.26 3.31
CA SER A 688 14.61 3.78 2.19
C SER A 688 14.38 2.28 2.06
N GLU A 689 14.12 1.82 0.85
CA GLU A 689 13.88 0.41 0.51
C GLU A 689 14.55 0.17 -0.85
N GLY A 690 15.49 -0.78 -0.95
CA GLY A 690 16.31 -1.07 -2.14
C GLY A 690 17.24 0.05 -2.64
N ASP A 691 16.97 1.31 -2.28
CA ASP A 691 17.55 2.54 -2.87
C ASP A 691 17.61 2.48 -4.41
N GLY A 692 16.53 2.02 -5.04
CA GLY A 692 16.44 1.87 -6.48
C GLY A 692 17.12 0.64 -7.09
N ASN A 693 17.81 -0.19 -6.31
CA ASN A 693 18.55 -1.35 -6.81
C ASN A 693 17.70 -2.63 -6.91
N ASP A 694 16.41 -2.60 -6.55
CA ASP A 694 15.54 -3.77 -6.58
C ASP A 694 14.09 -3.43 -7.01
N GLU A 695 13.42 -4.38 -7.65
CA GLU A 695 11.97 -4.38 -7.89
C GLU A 695 11.28 -5.41 -6.96
N HIS A 696 10.09 -5.07 -6.46
CA HIS A 696 9.22 -5.98 -5.70
C HIS A 696 8.16 -6.65 -6.58
N GLU A 697 7.76 -7.85 -6.20
CA GLU A 697 6.81 -8.68 -6.90
C GLU A 697 5.37 -8.11 -6.91
N GLY A 698 4.68 -8.24 -8.05
CA GLY A 698 3.29 -7.79 -8.25
C GLY A 698 2.23 -8.42 -7.34
N THR A 699 2.60 -9.39 -6.51
CA THR A 699 1.74 -10.06 -5.52
C THR A 699 0.98 -9.08 -4.63
N PHE A 700 1.58 -7.94 -4.26
CA PHE A 700 0.94 -6.88 -3.46
C PHE A 700 -0.27 -6.22 -4.16
N PHE A 701 -0.38 -6.26 -5.48
CA PHE A 701 -1.61 -5.90 -6.18
C PHE A 701 -2.52 -7.12 -6.37
N LEU A 702 -1.95 -8.24 -6.81
CA LEU A 702 -2.71 -9.42 -7.27
C LEU A 702 -3.51 -10.09 -6.14
N LEU A 703 -2.91 -10.27 -4.96
CA LEU A 703 -3.57 -10.91 -3.82
C LEU A 703 -4.81 -10.12 -3.36
N PRO A 704 -4.73 -8.83 -2.99
CA PRO A 704 -5.92 -8.07 -2.60
C PRO A 704 -6.92 -7.89 -3.73
N TYR A 705 -6.48 -7.72 -4.99
CA TYR A 705 -7.41 -7.59 -6.12
C TYR A 705 -8.27 -8.84 -6.28
N TYR A 706 -7.66 -10.01 -6.48
CA TYR A 706 -8.43 -11.24 -6.70
C TYR A 706 -9.17 -11.71 -5.45
N MET A 707 -8.63 -11.49 -4.26
CA MET A 707 -9.34 -11.72 -3.00
C MET A 707 -10.61 -10.85 -2.90
N SER A 708 -10.52 -9.56 -3.27
CA SER A 708 -11.65 -8.63 -3.23
C SER A 708 -12.72 -8.95 -4.28
N VAL A 709 -12.33 -9.40 -5.46
CA VAL A 709 -13.28 -9.88 -6.50
C VAL A 709 -13.96 -11.17 -6.03
N TYR A 710 -13.21 -12.16 -5.53
CA TYR A 710 -13.77 -13.42 -5.02
C TYR A 710 -14.76 -13.21 -3.86
N HIS A 711 -14.43 -12.33 -2.90
CA HIS A 711 -15.31 -11.99 -1.77
C HIS A 711 -16.36 -10.92 -2.11
N ASN A 712 -16.52 -10.54 -3.38
CA ASN A 712 -17.50 -9.55 -3.87
C ASN A 712 -17.40 -8.17 -3.18
N LEU A 713 -16.19 -7.76 -2.76
CA LEU A 713 -15.91 -6.48 -2.10
C LEU A 713 -15.75 -5.32 -3.09
N ILE A 714 -15.31 -5.65 -4.31
CA ILE A 714 -15.19 -4.74 -5.46
C ILE A 714 -15.80 -5.39 -6.71
N GLN A 715 -16.08 -4.60 -7.74
CA GLN A 715 -16.29 -5.12 -9.09
C GLN A 715 -14.93 -5.11 -9.85
N PRO A 716 -14.70 -6.07 -10.76
CA PRO A 716 -13.46 -6.17 -11.56
C PRO A 716 -13.34 -5.15 -12.71
#